data_AF-A0A1F9R7C7-F1
#
_entry.id   AF-A0A1F9R7C7-F1
#
_cell.length_a   1.000
_cell.length_b   1.000
_cell.length_c   1.000
_cell.angle_alpha   90.00
_cell.angle_beta   90.00
_cell.angle_gamma   90.00
#
_symmetry.space_group_name_H-M   'P 1'
#
loop_
_entity.id
_entity.type
_entity.pdbx_description
1 polymer ?
#
loop_
_entity_poly.entity_id
_entity_poly.type
_entity_poly.pdbx_seq_one_letter_code
_entity_poly.pdbx_strand_id
1 'polypeptide(L)'
;MIARALAVLLLCLASTARAANVAETVRGSYGAYLQGRYEDSASGWRYLSELGVSTPPPEANQALVLREAGAPESSLPLWIKASLTEGADGFIWNQRAWAYLSQGRLREARESFEKALDRSSTTATQAEAHLGLGLVALTDAKPRAALESLRRAAVAGPYAIAASAQLTAETSLALGDKQAALTYFRQALEVDPLDLEALRGLTVLLDRIGDNRAAWRSARRLLSMDPSDPAGRKILQRNAEYIVGDPDSASGARRLSRPVLDPEASEPPLPASTRSIRVGLYGAPDARPAIMTRCYLMANSAFKATSVFYGTLRDNGRAFDQWEVEYRSEAGVVEVRDAARNILFVAKQPFKIVPDARRGSVLIKSARVTDPLGVDVGDREVRGAVEVIPNPWGFRLVEEVPLELYLYGVVSLALPQGSPPEAYRAQAVVSRTAAAWSIGHRSDSLERFDLLDDAGLQRTIGVSGELHSAAEGVAATQALVMAEAGQVARALQHEDSGGRTENGRDLGEPGMEGFVSVDDSAKPLASWQTPLDLERFAREAPPEGLFGDAAPTPSPASARWIRVMTAKDLRGRVERRKDIGPLRHIRVAARSATGRVKEIEIVGSRGRVTYVGRGEIQSVLSPGSLRSTLFVLQPLYDGKDLARLVVWGAGTGSGLGLPRAGAAGQAALGRPWRSILKTYFPRHEVRDLDHPPVPAAAARSKSAVGPYQRTLNFRRPKK
;
A
#
# COMPACT_ATOMS: atom_id res chain seq x y z
N MET A 1 58.29 10.79 32.66
CA MET A 1 57.71 10.36 31.36
C MET A 1 56.69 9.24 31.52
N ILE A 2 57.01 8.13 32.21
CA ILE A 2 56.11 6.97 32.38
C ILE A 2 54.78 7.34 33.06
N ALA A 3 54.79 8.16 34.12
CA ALA A 3 53.55 8.61 34.79
C ALA A 3 52.64 9.47 33.88
N ARG A 4 53.21 10.29 32.99
CA ARG A 4 52.43 11.06 31.99
C ARG A 4 51.86 10.15 30.91
N ALA A 5 52.62 9.16 30.46
CA ALA A 5 52.14 8.17 29.50
C ALA A 5 51.02 7.29 30.09
N LEU A 6 51.13 6.89 31.36
CA LEU A 6 50.08 6.15 32.08
C LEU A 6 48.81 7.00 32.30
N ALA A 7 48.96 8.27 32.65
CA ALA A 7 47.82 9.19 32.81
C ALA A 7 47.08 9.42 31.48
N VAL A 8 47.82 9.58 30.37
CA VAL A 8 47.23 9.67 29.03
C VAL A 8 46.53 8.36 28.65
N LEU A 9 47.15 7.20 28.91
CA LEU A 9 46.54 5.89 28.65
C LEU A 9 45.26 5.68 29.48
N LEU A 10 45.26 6.06 30.77
CA LEU A 10 44.08 5.98 31.65
C LEU A 10 42.96 6.94 31.21
N LEU A 11 43.31 8.15 30.75
CA LEU A 11 42.34 9.10 30.19
C LEU A 11 41.75 8.58 28.87
N CYS A 12 42.56 7.96 28.00
CA CYS A 12 42.10 7.31 26.78
C CYS A 12 41.21 6.09 27.07
N LEU A 13 41.54 5.26 28.07
CA LEU A 13 40.72 4.11 28.46
C LEU A 13 39.40 4.54 29.13
N ALA A 14 39.42 5.60 29.94
CA ALA A 14 38.22 6.15 30.55
C ALA A 14 37.29 6.81 29.51
N SER A 15 37.85 7.48 28.49
CA SER A 15 37.06 8.08 27.42
C SER A 15 36.43 7.03 26.49
N THR A 16 37.14 5.96 26.16
CA THR A 16 36.58 4.85 25.37
C THR A 16 35.52 4.07 26.14
N ALA A 17 35.70 3.84 27.44
CA ALA A 17 34.70 3.21 28.30
C ALA A 17 33.42 4.08 28.41
N ARG A 18 33.57 5.40 28.58
CA ARG A 18 32.43 6.34 28.58
C ARG A 18 31.70 6.35 27.24
N ALA A 19 32.42 6.39 26.12
CA ALA A 19 31.82 6.37 24.79
C ALA A 19 31.08 5.05 24.50
N ALA A 20 31.63 3.91 24.92
CA ALA A 20 30.98 2.61 24.81
C ALA A 20 29.66 2.56 25.61
N ASN A 21 29.68 3.05 26.85
CA ASN A 21 28.50 3.12 27.71
C ASN A 21 27.40 4.04 27.13
N VAL A 22 27.77 5.20 26.57
CA VAL A 22 26.82 6.09 25.87
C VAL A 22 26.18 5.38 24.68
N ALA A 23 26.99 4.75 23.82
CA ALA A 23 26.47 4.05 22.65
C ALA A 23 25.56 2.86 23.02
N GLU A 24 25.90 2.13 24.08
CA GLU A 24 25.07 1.05 24.60
C GLU A 24 23.75 1.57 25.16
N THR A 25 23.79 2.65 25.94
CA THR A 25 22.59 3.30 26.48
C THR A 25 21.68 3.81 25.37
N VAL A 26 22.22 4.45 24.33
CA VAL A 26 21.45 4.89 23.15
C VAL A 26 20.76 3.70 22.49
N ARG A 27 21.51 2.61 22.20
CA ARG A 27 20.94 1.39 21.59
C ARG A 27 19.85 0.76 22.46
N GLY A 28 20.10 0.65 23.77
CA GLY A 28 19.14 0.09 24.72
C GLY A 28 17.87 0.93 24.83
N SER A 29 18.03 2.26 24.92
CA SER A 29 16.91 3.21 25.00
C SER A 29 16.06 3.20 23.73
N TYR A 30 16.69 3.16 22.56
CA TYR A 30 15.97 3.07 21.30
C TYR A 30 15.31 1.70 21.10
N GLY A 31 15.99 0.61 21.46
CA GLY A 31 15.40 -0.73 21.45
C GLY A 31 14.16 -0.84 22.35
N ALA A 32 14.21 -0.23 23.53
CA ALA A 32 13.05 -0.14 24.43
C ALA A 32 11.90 0.69 23.82
N TYR A 33 12.21 1.81 23.14
CA TYR A 33 11.22 2.61 22.40
C TYR A 33 10.53 1.79 21.30
N LEU A 34 11.28 1.03 20.50
CA LEU A 34 10.72 0.16 19.46
C LEU A 34 9.82 -0.95 20.03
N GLN A 35 10.03 -1.37 21.28
CA GLN A 35 9.23 -2.37 21.98
C GLN A 35 8.07 -1.78 22.80
N GLY A 36 7.82 -0.48 22.70
CA GLY A 36 6.80 0.21 23.50
C GLY A 36 7.11 0.28 25.01
N ARG A 37 8.33 -0.11 25.43
CA ARG A 37 8.83 0.00 26.81
C ARG A 37 9.30 1.42 27.08
N TYR A 38 8.35 2.35 27.10
CA TYR A 38 8.66 3.78 27.14
C TYR A 38 9.27 4.25 28.46
N GLU A 39 8.98 3.61 29.59
CA GLU A 39 9.61 3.92 30.87
C GLU A 39 11.11 3.61 30.87
N ASP A 40 11.49 2.44 30.35
CA ASP A 40 12.88 2.02 30.18
C ASP A 40 13.62 2.97 29.23
N SER A 41 12.99 3.29 28.09
CA SER A 41 13.53 4.22 27.11
C SER A 41 13.74 5.62 27.69
N ALA A 42 12.73 6.17 28.36
CA ALA A 42 12.79 7.51 28.95
C ALA A 42 13.85 7.59 30.06
N SER A 43 14.05 6.51 30.82
CA SER A 43 15.07 6.44 31.86
C SER A 43 16.49 6.47 31.29
N GLY A 44 16.74 5.75 30.19
CA GLY A 44 18.03 5.79 29.51
C GLY A 44 18.36 7.17 28.91
N TRP A 45 17.38 7.85 28.30
CA TRP A 45 17.58 9.24 27.82
C TRP A 45 17.81 10.23 28.96
N ARG A 46 17.11 10.08 30.10
CA ARG A 46 17.36 10.89 31.30
C ARG A 46 18.80 10.70 31.80
N TYR A 47 19.26 9.46 31.89
CA TYR A 47 20.63 9.15 32.29
C TYR A 47 21.67 9.80 31.35
N LEU A 48 21.44 9.77 30.04
CA LEU A 48 22.32 10.45 29.07
C LEU A 48 22.35 11.97 29.27
N SER A 49 21.20 12.59 29.60
CA SER A 49 21.12 14.01 29.95
C SER A 49 21.93 14.33 31.21
N GLU A 50 21.81 13.50 32.26
CA GLU A 50 22.56 13.65 33.52
C GLU A 50 24.07 13.47 33.33
N LEU A 51 24.49 12.62 32.39
CA LEU A 51 25.89 12.47 31.97
C LEU A 51 26.41 13.65 31.12
N GLY A 52 25.57 14.64 30.79
CA GLY A 52 25.93 15.79 29.96
C GLY A 52 26.19 15.42 28.49
N VAL A 53 25.56 14.36 27.98
CA VAL A 53 25.63 14.03 26.55
C VAL A 53 24.80 15.03 25.76
N SER A 54 25.38 15.60 24.70
CA SER A 54 24.69 16.54 23.79
C SER A 54 24.25 15.90 22.49
N THR A 55 24.96 14.86 22.01
CA THR A 55 24.67 14.19 20.74
C THR A 55 24.62 12.67 20.92
N PRO A 56 23.50 12.01 20.55
CA PRO A 56 22.22 12.60 20.14
C PRO A 56 21.55 13.40 21.26
N PRO A 57 20.70 14.41 20.97
CA PRO A 57 20.10 15.29 21.99
C PRO A 57 19.14 14.51 22.90
N PRO A 58 19.49 14.25 24.18
CA PRO A 58 18.72 13.34 25.02
C PRO A 58 17.32 13.88 25.34
N GLU A 59 17.18 15.19 25.53
CA GLU A 59 15.91 15.85 25.83
C GLU A 59 14.88 15.66 24.72
N ALA A 60 15.28 15.87 23.46
CA ALA A 60 14.41 15.72 22.31
C ALA A 60 13.94 14.27 22.14
N ASN A 61 14.85 13.32 22.35
CA ASN A 61 14.53 11.89 22.28
C ASN A 61 13.59 11.47 23.41
N GLN A 62 13.86 11.90 24.65
CA GLN A 62 12.97 11.65 25.78
C GLN A 62 11.59 12.28 25.58
N ALA A 63 11.53 13.50 25.01
CA ALA A 63 10.27 14.18 24.73
C ALA A 63 9.39 13.38 23.76
N LEU A 64 9.98 12.80 22.71
CA LEU A 64 9.27 11.93 21.76
C LEU A 64 8.75 10.64 22.42
N VAL A 65 9.59 10.00 23.24
CA VAL A 65 9.22 8.80 24.01
C VAL A 65 8.00 9.09 24.90
N LEU A 66 8.00 10.21 25.62
CA LEU A 66 6.88 10.60 26.50
C LEU A 66 5.62 10.97 25.71
N ARG A 67 5.76 11.62 24.54
CA ARG A 67 4.63 11.91 23.66
C ARG A 67 3.95 10.62 23.21
N GLU A 68 4.71 9.63 22.71
CA GLU A 68 4.14 8.36 22.29
C GLU A 68 3.64 7.47 23.43
N ALA A 69 4.19 7.64 24.65
CA ALA A 69 3.66 7.01 25.86
C ALA A 69 2.29 7.55 26.29
N GLY A 70 1.80 8.63 25.67
CA GLY A 70 0.57 9.31 26.06
C GLY A 70 0.74 10.30 27.22
N ALA A 71 1.96 10.82 27.43
CA ALA A 71 2.29 11.81 28.46
C ALA A 71 2.74 13.15 27.85
N PRO A 72 1.87 13.86 27.09
CA PRO A 72 2.23 15.10 26.40
C PRO A 72 2.62 16.24 27.36
N GLU A 73 2.03 16.27 28.56
CA GLU A 73 2.37 17.21 29.64
C GLU A 73 3.85 17.10 30.05
N SER A 74 4.36 15.88 30.15
CA SER A 74 5.75 15.60 30.51
C SER A 74 6.72 15.80 29.35
N SER A 75 6.22 15.77 28.11
CA SER A 75 7.01 15.98 26.89
C SER A 75 7.39 17.45 26.68
N LEU A 76 6.48 18.39 26.96
CA LEU A 76 6.67 19.81 26.65
C LEU A 76 7.89 20.46 27.32
N PRO A 77 8.15 20.29 28.63
CA PRO A 77 9.33 20.88 29.28
C PRO A 77 10.64 20.46 28.62
N LEU A 78 10.70 19.22 28.11
CA LEU A 78 11.88 18.70 27.43
C LEU A 78 12.05 19.31 26.04
N TRP A 79 10.97 19.57 25.30
CA TRP A 79 11.05 20.32 24.04
C TRP A 79 11.49 21.77 24.25
N ILE A 80 11.06 22.40 25.34
CA ILE A 80 11.55 23.74 25.72
C ILE A 80 13.06 23.66 25.96
N LYS A 81 13.55 22.71 26.76
CA LYS A 81 14.97 22.51 27.04
C LYS A 81 15.77 22.21 25.75
N ALA A 82 15.29 21.31 24.91
CA ALA A 82 15.90 20.97 23.63
C ALA A 82 16.00 22.19 22.69
N SER A 83 14.98 23.05 22.64
CA SER A 83 15.03 24.27 21.82
C SER A 83 16.01 25.35 22.34
N LEU A 84 16.43 25.25 23.60
CA LEU A 84 17.46 26.14 24.17
C LEU A 84 18.86 25.64 23.82
N THR A 85 19.07 24.33 23.75
CA THR A 85 20.36 23.72 23.40
C THR A 85 20.57 23.65 21.88
N GLU A 86 19.54 23.28 21.14
CA GLU A 86 19.53 23.13 19.67
C GLU A 86 18.81 24.30 18.99
N GLY A 87 19.02 25.52 19.48
CA GLY A 87 18.21 26.69 19.08
C GLY A 87 18.33 27.12 17.62
N ALA A 88 19.31 26.61 16.87
CA ALA A 88 19.45 26.84 15.44
C ALA A 88 18.61 25.88 14.57
N ASP A 89 18.05 24.82 15.15
CA ASP A 89 17.38 23.77 14.41
C ASP A 89 15.87 24.03 14.32
N GLY A 90 15.40 24.46 13.14
CA GLY A 90 13.97 24.72 12.87
C GLY A 90 13.06 23.51 13.12
N PHE A 91 13.54 22.27 12.96
CA PHE A 91 12.74 21.08 13.24
C PHE A 91 12.43 20.95 14.73
N ILE A 92 13.40 21.24 15.61
CA ILE A 92 13.20 21.22 17.06
C ILE A 92 12.18 22.28 17.47
N TRP A 93 12.20 23.45 16.83
CA TRP A 93 11.17 24.48 17.02
C TRP A 93 9.78 24.02 16.56
N ASN A 94 9.68 23.31 15.44
CA ASN A 94 8.41 22.66 15.03
C ASN A 94 7.92 21.68 16.10
N GLN A 95 8.78 20.79 16.60
CA GLN A 95 8.38 19.80 17.62
C GLN A 95 7.91 20.47 18.91
N ARG A 96 8.60 21.54 19.35
CA ARG A 96 8.15 22.37 20.48
C ARG A 96 6.79 23.00 20.21
N ALA A 97 6.57 23.54 19.02
CA ALA A 97 5.30 24.15 18.64
C ALA A 97 4.15 23.14 18.65
N TRP A 98 4.37 21.93 18.12
CA TRP A 98 3.40 20.84 18.20
C TRP A 98 3.08 20.43 19.64
N ALA A 99 4.08 20.40 20.52
CA ALA A 99 3.87 20.11 21.94
C ALA A 99 2.97 21.17 22.61
N TYR A 100 3.21 22.47 22.36
CA TYR A 100 2.32 23.53 22.83
C TYR A 100 0.91 23.42 22.24
N LEU A 101 0.79 23.20 20.93
CA LEU A 101 -0.50 23.06 20.26
C LEU A 101 -1.29 21.87 20.83
N SER A 102 -0.62 20.75 21.12
CA SER A 102 -1.27 19.58 21.71
C SER A 102 -1.90 19.88 23.08
N GLN A 103 -1.37 20.85 23.82
CA GLN A 103 -1.90 21.29 25.12
C GLN A 103 -2.83 22.51 25.01
N GLY A 104 -3.22 22.93 23.81
CA GLY A 104 -4.07 24.11 23.60
C GLY A 104 -3.37 25.45 23.89
N ARG A 105 -2.04 25.48 24.03
CA ARG A 105 -1.25 26.70 24.28
C ARG A 105 -0.96 27.43 22.97
N LEU A 106 -2.01 28.01 22.39
CA LEU A 106 -2.02 28.50 21.00
C LEU A 106 -1.04 29.64 20.73
N ARG A 107 -0.82 30.52 21.70
CA ARG A 107 0.12 31.65 21.56
C ARG A 107 1.55 31.15 21.44
N GLU A 108 1.99 30.32 22.38
CA GLU A 108 3.34 29.78 22.41
C GLU A 108 3.59 28.80 21.25
N ALA A 109 2.55 28.07 20.82
CA ALA A 109 2.59 27.26 19.61
C ALA A 109 2.87 28.13 18.38
N ARG A 110 2.14 29.22 18.19
CA ARG A 110 2.34 30.17 17.08
C ARG A 110 3.75 30.74 17.09
N GLU A 111 4.18 31.30 18.22
CA GLU A 111 5.52 31.88 18.36
C GLU A 111 6.62 30.85 18.07
N SER A 112 6.41 29.57 18.43
CA SER A 112 7.37 28.50 18.17
C SER A 112 7.40 28.08 16.70
N PHE A 113 6.25 28.02 16.01
CA PHE A 113 6.23 27.77 14.56
C PHE A 113 6.82 28.93 13.76
N GLU A 114 6.58 30.18 14.16
CA GLU A 114 7.21 31.35 13.54
C GLU A 114 8.74 31.29 13.70
N LYS A 115 9.24 30.94 14.89
CA LYS A 115 10.67 30.67 15.09
C LYS A 115 11.17 29.50 14.24
N ALA A 116 10.37 28.44 14.06
CA ALA A 116 10.75 27.34 13.19
C ALA A 116 10.94 27.80 11.73
N LEU A 117 10.11 28.73 11.25
CA LEU A 117 10.29 29.36 9.94
C LEU A 117 11.59 30.17 9.89
N ASP A 118 11.85 31.01 10.90
CA ASP A 118 13.09 31.82 10.99
C ASP A 118 14.36 30.97 11.05
N ARG A 119 14.28 29.77 11.63
CA ARG A 119 15.39 28.82 11.81
C ARG A 119 15.36 27.66 10.81
N SER A 120 14.49 27.72 9.81
CA SER A 120 14.35 26.65 8.83
C SER A 120 15.52 26.65 7.85
N SER A 121 16.08 25.46 7.62
CA SER A 121 17.07 25.21 6.56
C SER A 121 16.47 24.42 5.38
N THR A 122 15.24 23.90 5.54
CA THR A 122 14.58 23.05 4.54
C THR A 122 13.14 23.48 4.29
N THR A 123 12.68 23.26 3.06
CA THR A 123 11.31 23.49 2.64
C THR A 123 10.30 22.58 3.37
N ALA A 124 10.72 21.37 3.75
CA ALA A 124 9.90 20.46 4.56
C ALA A 124 9.61 21.03 5.96
N THR A 125 10.63 21.61 6.61
CA THR A 125 10.47 22.30 7.91
C THR A 125 9.51 23.47 7.79
N GLN A 126 9.60 24.26 6.71
CA GLN A 126 8.69 25.38 6.43
C GLN A 126 7.26 24.92 6.17
N ALA A 127 7.08 23.85 5.39
CA ALA A 127 5.78 23.27 5.10
C ALA A 127 5.10 22.75 6.36
N GLU A 128 5.85 22.06 7.23
CA GLU A 128 5.36 21.59 8.52
C GLU A 128 4.97 22.76 9.44
N ALA A 129 5.79 23.82 9.51
CA ALA A 129 5.51 24.99 10.33
C ALA A 129 4.23 25.70 9.87
N HIS A 130 4.06 25.89 8.56
CA HIS A 130 2.86 26.48 7.99
C HIS A 130 1.61 25.61 8.17
N LEU A 131 1.72 24.28 8.06
CA LEU A 131 0.63 23.36 8.35
C LEU A 131 0.21 23.47 9.84
N GLY A 132 1.20 23.52 10.73
CA GLY A 132 1.01 23.73 12.16
C GLY A 132 0.32 25.07 12.48
N LEU A 133 0.78 26.17 11.89
CA LEU A 133 0.13 27.49 11.99
C LEU A 133 -1.32 27.47 11.50
N GLY A 134 -1.60 26.73 10.42
CA GLY A 134 -2.95 26.49 9.94
C GLY A 134 -3.82 25.84 11.00
N LEU A 135 -3.34 24.76 11.64
CA LEU A 135 -4.05 24.07 12.71
C LEU A 135 -4.19 24.93 13.99
N VAL A 136 -3.18 25.73 14.34
CA VAL A 136 -3.28 26.73 15.42
C VAL A 136 -4.44 27.69 15.12
N ALA A 137 -4.50 28.24 13.91
CA ALA A 137 -5.54 29.19 13.51
C ALA A 137 -6.94 28.54 13.47
N LEU A 138 -7.06 27.28 13.06
CA LEU A 138 -8.32 26.53 13.12
C LEU A 138 -8.79 26.31 14.57
N THR A 139 -7.85 26.01 15.47
CA THR A 139 -8.15 25.84 16.91
C THR A 139 -8.53 27.17 17.57
N ASP A 140 -7.93 28.28 17.12
CA ASP A 140 -8.22 29.66 17.54
C ASP A 140 -9.47 30.25 16.85
N ALA A 141 -10.26 29.44 16.14
CA ALA A 141 -11.44 29.85 15.37
C ALA A 141 -11.18 31.01 14.38
N LYS A 142 -9.99 31.05 13.76
CA LYS A 142 -9.55 32.04 12.77
C LYS A 142 -9.38 31.40 11.38
N PRO A 143 -10.49 31.04 10.70
CA PRO A 143 -10.44 30.26 9.47
C PRO A 143 -9.74 30.98 8.31
N ARG A 144 -9.83 32.32 8.20
CA ARG A 144 -9.12 33.06 7.15
C ARG A 144 -7.59 33.00 7.30
N ALA A 145 -7.10 33.11 8.53
CA ALA A 145 -5.67 32.96 8.82
C ALA A 145 -5.21 31.52 8.55
N ALA A 146 -6.06 30.54 8.88
CA ALA A 146 -5.79 29.13 8.58
C ALA A 146 -5.63 28.89 7.08
N LEU A 147 -6.56 29.38 6.23
CA LEU A 147 -6.47 29.23 4.78
C LEU A 147 -5.16 29.77 4.21
N GLU A 148 -4.68 30.93 4.69
CA GLU A 148 -3.40 31.50 4.24
C GLU A 148 -2.21 30.62 4.65
N SER A 149 -2.17 30.15 5.90
CA SER A 149 -1.10 29.26 6.37
C SER A 149 -1.11 27.91 5.63
N LEU A 150 -2.28 27.31 5.40
CA LEU A 150 -2.40 26.05 4.66
C LEU A 150 -1.97 26.21 3.20
N ARG A 151 -2.30 27.34 2.56
CA ARG A 151 -1.79 27.65 1.21
C ARG A 151 -0.25 27.71 1.19
N ARG A 152 0.36 28.38 2.17
CA ARG A 152 1.82 28.45 2.29
C ARG A 152 2.46 27.07 2.54
N ALA A 153 1.81 26.22 3.32
CA ALA A 153 2.28 24.84 3.54
C ALA A 153 2.33 24.05 2.23
N ALA A 154 1.26 24.12 1.43
CA ALA A 154 1.19 23.46 0.12
C ALA A 154 2.22 24.00 -0.90
N VAL A 155 2.54 25.30 -0.84
CA VAL A 155 3.59 25.90 -1.69
C VAL A 155 4.99 25.51 -1.23
N ALA A 156 5.22 25.45 0.09
CA ALA A 156 6.53 25.17 0.64
C ALA A 156 6.99 23.73 0.34
N GLY A 157 6.11 22.73 0.43
CA GLY A 157 6.52 21.33 0.25
C GLY A 157 5.46 20.46 -0.45
N PRO A 158 5.86 19.64 -1.44
CA PRO A 158 4.91 18.81 -2.20
C PRO A 158 4.17 17.79 -1.32
N TYR A 159 4.80 17.33 -0.24
CA TYR A 159 4.23 16.33 0.67
C TYR A 159 3.16 16.90 1.61
N ALA A 160 3.08 18.23 1.75
CA ALA A 160 2.04 18.90 2.52
C ALA A 160 0.79 19.25 1.69
N ILE A 161 0.84 19.12 0.35
CA ILE A 161 -0.26 19.54 -0.53
C ILE A 161 -1.55 18.82 -0.20
N ALA A 162 -1.55 17.49 -0.09
CA ALA A 162 -2.77 16.71 0.12
C ALA A 162 -3.47 17.08 1.44
N ALA A 163 -2.72 17.05 2.56
CA ALA A 163 -3.26 17.42 3.87
C ALA A 163 -3.69 18.89 3.96
N SER A 164 -2.94 19.80 3.34
CA SER A 164 -3.29 21.22 3.31
C SER A 164 -4.56 21.45 2.49
N ALA A 165 -4.71 20.78 1.35
CA ALA A 165 -5.91 20.84 0.51
C ALA A 165 -7.12 20.23 1.23
N GLN A 166 -6.97 19.09 1.91
CA GLN A 166 -8.03 18.50 2.75
C GLN A 166 -8.53 19.51 3.81
N LEU A 167 -7.61 20.09 4.59
CA LEU A 167 -7.96 21.06 5.63
C LEU A 167 -8.55 22.36 5.05
N THR A 168 -8.04 22.82 3.91
CA THR A 168 -8.57 23.99 3.19
C THR A 168 -9.99 23.73 2.70
N ALA A 169 -10.28 22.52 2.24
CA ALA A 169 -11.62 22.12 1.83
C ALA A 169 -12.60 22.07 3.00
N GLU A 170 -12.21 21.44 4.12
CA GLU A 170 -12.99 21.41 5.36
C GLU A 170 -13.29 22.83 5.86
N THR A 171 -12.28 23.70 5.85
CA THR A 171 -12.39 25.09 6.32
C THR A 171 -13.28 25.93 5.41
N SER A 172 -13.10 25.83 4.10
CA SER A 172 -13.94 26.50 3.12
C SER A 172 -15.41 26.08 3.25
N LEU A 173 -15.65 24.79 3.47
CA LEU A 173 -16.99 24.26 3.70
C LEU A 173 -17.62 24.81 4.97
N ALA A 174 -16.85 24.94 6.05
CA ALA A 174 -17.32 25.55 7.30
C ALA A 174 -17.65 27.05 7.14
N LEU A 175 -16.96 27.75 6.24
CA LEU A 175 -17.28 29.13 5.84
C LEU A 175 -18.45 29.25 4.85
N GLY A 176 -19.02 28.12 4.41
CA GLY A 176 -20.11 28.09 3.43
C GLY A 176 -19.67 28.15 1.97
N ASP A 177 -18.36 28.22 1.68
CA ASP A 177 -17.83 28.19 0.32
C ASP A 177 -17.71 26.75 -0.20
N LYS A 178 -18.83 26.26 -0.71
CA LYS A 178 -18.94 24.91 -1.29
C LYS A 178 -18.09 24.73 -2.54
N GLN A 179 -17.86 25.78 -3.32
CA GLN A 179 -17.13 25.69 -4.58
C GLN A 179 -15.63 25.56 -4.32
N ALA A 180 -15.08 26.37 -3.42
CA ALA A 180 -13.71 26.22 -2.97
C ALA A 180 -13.50 24.84 -2.31
N ALA A 181 -14.43 24.41 -1.46
CA ALA A 181 -14.35 23.08 -0.84
C ALA A 181 -14.29 21.95 -1.88
N LEU A 182 -15.12 22.00 -2.93
CA LEU A 182 -15.11 21.02 -4.01
C LEU A 182 -13.77 20.99 -4.75
N THR A 183 -13.20 22.15 -5.06
CA THR A 183 -11.90 22.28 -5.72
C THR A 183 -10.78 21.66 -4.87
N TYR A 184 -10.71 22.02 -3.59
CA TYR A 184 -9.64 21.56 -2.71
C TYR A 184 -9.75 20.07 -2.33
N PHE A 185 -10.97 19.52 -2.20
CA PHE A 185 -11.11 18.06 -2.04
C PHE A 185 -10.62 17.30 -3.28
N ARG A 186 -10.89 17.81 -4.49
CA ARG A 186 -10.37 17.21 -5.73
C ARG A 186 -8.85 17.30 -5.80
N GLN A 187 -8.28 18.46 -5.45
CA GLN A 187 -6.83 18.63 -5.40
C GLN A 187 -6.16 17.65 -4.40
N ALA A 188 -6.74 17.46 -3.22
CA ALA A 188 -6.23 16.49 -2.24
C ALA A 188 -6.20 15.08 -2.83
N LEU A 189 -7.27 14.66 -3.52
CA LEU A 189 -7.40 13.34 -4.13
C LEU A 189 -6.64 13.15 -5.44
N GLU A 190 -6.25 14.24 -6.10
CA GLU A 190 -5.35 14.23 -7.25
C GLU A 190 -3.91 13.94 -6.80
N VAL A 191 -3.46 14.61 -5.73
CA VAL A 191 -2.14 14.36 -5.15
C VAL A 191 -2.09 13.01 -4.44
N ASP A 192 -3.10 12.72 -3.63
CA ASP A 192 -3.21 11.47 -2.88
C ASP A 192 -4.57 10.80 -3.07
N PRO A 193 -4.69 9.89 -4.05
CA PRO A 193 -5.91 9.13 -4.28
C PRO A 193 -6.33 8.21 -3.12
N LEU A 194 -5.45 7.99 -2.13
CA LEU A 194 -5.68 7.16 -0.94
C LEU A 194 -6.00 8.00 0.31
N ASP A 195 -6.31 9.29 0.15
CA ASP A 195 -6.82 10.12 1.24
C ASP A 195 -8.31 9.85 1.50
N LEU A 196 -8.57 8.96 2.46
CA LEU A 196 -9.92 8.55 2.85
C LEU A 196 -10.75 9.71 3.42
N GLU A 197 -10.12 10.64 4.16
CA GLU A 197 -10.85 11.74 4.79
C GLU A 197 -11.27 12.77 3.75
N ALA A 198 -10.39 13.10 2.81
CA ALA A 198 -10.74 13.95 1.66
C ALA A 198 -11.83 13.31 0.80
N LEU A 199 -11.77 11.99 0.54
CA LEU A 199 -12.78 11.26 -0.23
C LEU A 199 -14.15 11.28 0.45
N ARG A 200 -14.18 11.08 1.77
CA ARG A 200 -15.42 11.15 2.56
C ARG A 200 -15.99 12.57 2.57
N GLY A 201 -15.15 13.57 2.77
CA GLY A 201 -15.52 14.99 2.71
C GLY A 201 -16.13 15.36 1.35
N LEU A 202 -15.49 14.97 0.25
CA LEU A 202 -16.00 15.14 -1.11
C LEU A 202 -17.36 14.45 -1.31
N THR A 203 -17.48 13.19 -0.86
CA THR A 203 -18.70 12.40 -1.01
C THR A 203 -19.89 13.07 -0.33
N VAL A 204 -19.71 13.54 0.91
CA VAL A 204 -20.74 14.26 1.66
C VAL A 204 -21.06 15.62 1.04
N LEU A 205 -20.05 16.31 0.49
CA LEU A 205 -20.27 17.60 -0.17
C LEU A 205 -21.07 17.45 -1.46
N LEU A 206 -20.72 16.50 -2.33
CA LEU A 206 -21.42 16.23 -3.59
C LEU A 206 -22.90 15.91 -3.34
N ASP A 207 -23.18 15.13 -2.31
CA ASP A 207 -24.53 14.81 -1.87
C ASP A 207 -25.29 16.06 -1.38
N ARG A 208 -24.63 16.94 -0.62
CA ARG A 208 -25.23 18.19 -0.11
C ARG A 208 -25.52 19.21 -1.21
N ILE A 209 -24.73 19.24 -2.29
CA ILE A 209 -24.97 20.14 -3.43
C ILE A 209 -25.99 19.58 -4.44
N GLY A 210 -26.43 18.33 -4.26
CA GLY A 210 -27.41 17.68 -5.13
C GLY A 210 -26.84 17.11 -6.42
N ASP A 211 -25.51 16.96 -6.53
CA ASP A 211 -24.88 16.23 -7.64
C ASP A 211 -24.98 14.73 -7.37
N ASN A 212 -26.21 14.19 -7.49
CA ASN A 212 -26.57 12.83 -7.07
C ASN A 212 -25.70 11.77 -7.76
N ARG A 213 -25.38 11.98 -9.05
CA ARG A 213 -24.55 11.04 -9.83
C ARG A 213 -23.09 11.07 -9.39
N ALA A 214 -22.50 12.25 -9.14
CA ALA A 214 -21.15 12.31 -8.61
C ALA A 214 -21.07 11.81 -7.16
N ALA A 215 -22.07 12.13 -6.32
CA ALA A 215 -22.16 11.67 -4.95
C ALA A 215 -22.22 10.15 -4.87
N TRP A 216 -23.06 9.52 -5.70
CA TRP A 216 -23.16 8.06 -5.79
C TRP A 216 -21.84 7.41 -6.23
N ARG A 217 -21.17 7.95 -7.25
CA ARG A 217 -19.84 7.48 -7.69
C ARG A 217 -18.79 7.59 -6.60
N SER A 218 -18.73 8.74 -5.93
CA SER A 218 -17.80 9.00 -4.85
C SER A 218 -18.05 8.09 -3.66
N ALA A 219 -19.33 7.81 -3.34
CA ALA A 219 -19.74 6.86 -2.30
C ALA A 219 -19.32 5.43 -2.63
N ARG A 220 -19.42 4.97 -3.90
CA ARG A 220 -18.88 3.65 -4.30
C ARG A 220 -17.38 3.56 -4.07
N ARG A 221 -16.62 4.59 -4.46
CA ARG A 221 -15.17 4.64 -4.21
C ARG A 221 -14.87 4.64 -2.71
N LEU A 222 -15.59 5.42 -1.91
CA LEU A 222 -15.44 5.43 -0.45
C LEU A 222 -15.66 4.04 0.13
N LEU A 223 -16.74 3.37 -0.25
CA LEU A 223 -17.09 2.04 0.24
C LEU A 223 -16.19 0.92 -0.30
N SER A 224 -15.47 1.15 -1.40
CA SER A 224 -14.41 0.25 -1.84
C SER A 224 -13.18 0.25 -0.93
N MET A 225 -12.94 1.36 -0.21
CA MET A 225 -11.85 1.49 0.76
C MET A 225 -12.33 1.15 2.17
N ASP A 226 -13.48 1.70 2.57
CA ASP A 226 -14.14 1.45 3.84
C ASP A 226 -15.57 0.91 3.62
N PRO A 227 -15.73 -0.42 3.44
CA PRO A 227 -17.04 -1.03 3.25
C PRO A 227 -18.03 -0.75 4.39
N SER A 228 -17.52 -0.36 5.57
CA SER A 228 -18.29 -0.07 6.78
C SER A 228 -18.56 1.41 7.02
N ASP A 229 -18.23 2.30 6.08
CA ASP A 229 -18.51 3.73 6.24
C ASP A 229 -20.03 4.01 6.20
N PRO A 230 -20.62 4.55 7.28
CA PRO A 230 -22.06 4.75 7.36
C PRO A 230 -22.56 5.87 6.44
N ALA A 231 -21.76 6.91 6.20
CA ALA A 231 -22.13 8.02 5.33
C ALA A 231 -22.14 7.57 3.87
N GLY A 232 -21.11 6.84 3.45
CA GLY A 232 -21.00 6.21 2.13
C GLY A 232 -22.20 5.32 1.84
N ARG A 233 -22.58 4.41 2.75
CA ARG A 233 -23.75 3.53 2.55
C ARG A 233 -25.05 4.32 2.38
N LYS A 234 -25.29 5.30 3.26
CA LYS A 234 -26.49 6.14 3.19
C LYS A 234 -26.56 6.94 1.89
N ILE A 235 -25.44 7.56 1.48
CA ILE A 235 -25.34 8.35 0.25
C ILE A 235 -25.50 7.45 -0.97
N LEU A 236 -24.88 6.27 -0.99
CA LEU A 236 -25.03 5.31 -2.07
C LEU A 236 -26.49 4.88 -2.26
N GLN A 237 -27.17 4.49 -1.16
CA GLN A 237 -28.56 4.06 -1.21
C GLN A 237 -29.49 5.19 -1.66
N ARG A 238 -29.38 6.38 -1.04
CA ARG A 238 -30.25 7.52 -1.34
C ARG A 238 -30.12 7.99 -2.80
N ASN A 239 -28.91 7.97 -3.34
CA ASN A 239 -28.68 8.48 -4.69
C ASN A 239 -28.87 7.42 -5.79
N ALA A 240 -29.17 6.17 -5.44
CA ALA A 240 -29.29 5.07 -6.40
C ALA A 240 -30.42 5.27 -7.43
N GLU A 241 -31.54 5.87 -7.03
CA GLU A 241 -32.68 6.13 -7.92
C GLU A 241 -32.38 7.13 -9.05
N TYR A 242 -31.39 8.00 -8.86
CA TYR A 242 -30.96 8.98 -9.86
C TYR A 242 -29.99 8.39 -10.91
N ILE A 243 -29.59 7.13 -10.73
CA ILE A 243 -28.71 6.44 -11.67
C ILE A 243 -29.56 5.72 -12.72
N VAL A 244 -29.90 6.45 -13.78
CA VAL A 244 -30.65 5.91 -14.92
C VAL A 244 -29.74 5.03 -15.78
N GLY A 245 -30.20 3.82 -16.10
CA GLY A 245 -29.45 2.84 -16.89
C GLY A 245 -28.62 1.90 -16.03
N ASP A 246 -27.54 1.36 -16.60
CA ASP A 246 -26.65 0.47 -15.86
C ASP A 246 -25.81 1.25 -14.83
N PRO A 247 -25.95 0.99 -13.52
CA PRO A 247 -25.18 1.69 -12.50
C PRO A 247 -23.66 1.54 -12.66
N ASP A 248 -23.18 0.46 -13.26
CA ASP A 248 -21.76 0.26 -13.52
C ASP A 248 -21.27 1.09 -14.72
N SER A 249 -22.14 1.42 -15.68
CA SER A 249 -21.81 2.40 -16.71
C SER A 249 -21.77 3.83 -16.14
N ALA A 250 -22.57 4.10 -15.10
CA ALA A 250 -22.52 5.37 -14.39
C ALA A 250 -21.31 5.51 -13.46
N SER A 251 -20.59 4.43 -13.12
CA SER A 251 -19.44 4.46 -12.20
C SER A 251 -18.13 4.96 -12.81
N GLY A 252 -18.08 5.13 -14.15
CA GLY A 252 -16.84 5.40 -14.87
C GLY A 252 -15.97 4.16 -15.09
N ALA A 253 -16.54 2.96 -14.90
CA ALA A 253 -15.88 1.72 -15.25
C ALA A 253 -15.49 1.70 -16.73
N ARG A 254 -14.33 1.11 -17.04
CA ARG A 254 -13.84 0.95 -18.41
C ARG A 254 -14.85 0.16 -19.24
N ARG A 255 -15.15 0.62 -20.45
CA ARG A 255 -16.05 -0.05 -21.40
C ARG A 255 -15.37 -0.24 -22.76
N LEU A 256 -15.44 -1.45 -23.30
CA LEU A 256 -14.84 -1.80 -24.59
C LEU A 256 -15.95 -2.22 -25.57
N SER A 257 -15.90 -1.70 -26.80
CA SER A 257 -16.90 -2.05 -27.82
C SER A 257 -16.70 -3.49 -28.32
N ARG A 258 -15.44 -3.87 -28.58
CA ARG A 258 -14.99 -5.17 -29.10
C ARG A 258 -13.58 -5.51 -28.57
N PRO A 259 -13.14 -6.77 -28.65
CA PRO A 259 -11.74 -7.15 -28.46
C PRO A 259 -10.80 -6.27 -29.29
N VAL A 260 -9.68 -5.88 -28.69
CA VAL A 260 -8.63 -5.05 -29.28
C VAL A 260 -7.38 -5.85 -29.65
N LEU A 261 -7.20 -7.07 -29.11
CA LEU A 261 -6.07 -7.91 -29.47
C LEU A 261 -6.20 -8.42 -30.91
N ASP A 262 -5.21 -8.13 -31.73
CA ASP A 262 -5.03 -8.79 -33.03
C ASP A 262 -4.41 -10.18 -32.82
N PRO A 263 -5.15 -11.28 -33.07
CA PRO A 263 -4.62 -12.64 -32.87
C PRO A 263 -3.49 -13.00 -33.84
N GLU A 264 -3.34 -12.26 -34.94
CA GLU A 264 -2.31 -12.47 -35.97
C GLU A 264 -1.07 -11.58 -35.74
N ALA A 265 -1.09 -10.72 -34.72
CA ALA A 265 0.07 -9.92 -34.36
C ALA A 265 1.26 -10.82 -34.00
N SER A 266 2.42 -10.50 -34.55
CA SER A 266 3.67 -11.19 -34.21
C SER A 266 4.03 -10.89 -32.76
N GLU A 267 3.97 -11.91 -31.90
CA GLU A 267 4.51 -11.83 -30.53
C GLU A 267 5.62 -12.88 -30.33
N PRO A 268 6.55 -12.65 -29.38
CA PRO A 268 7.64 -13.58 -29.09
C PRO A 268 7.13 -15.00 -28.85
N PRO A 269 7.80 -16.05 -29.36
CA PRO A 269 7.37 -17.43 -29.14
C PRO A 269 7.34 -17.75 -27.64
N LEU A 270 6.36 -18.54 -27.23
CA LEU A 270 6.28 -19.03 -25.85
C LEU A 270 7.26 -20.20 -25.66
N PRO A 271 8.01 -20.25 -24.54
CA PRO A 271 8.78 -21.42 -24.14
C PRO A 271 7.90 -22.67 -24.07
N ALA A 272 8.44 -23.82 -24.46
CA ALA A 272 7.72 -25.11 -24.42
C ALA A 272 7.27 -25.51 -23.01
N SER A 273 7.90 -24.95 -21.99
CA SER A 273 7.63 -25.13 -20.57
C SER A 273 6.55 -24.23 -19.99
N THR A 274 6.08 -23.24 -20.75
CA THR A 274 5.10 -22.28 -20.26
C THR A 274 3.84 -23.01 -19.82
N ARG A 275 3.66 -23.09 -18.50
CA ARG A 275 2.50 -23.70 -17.89
C ARG A 275 1.28 -22.78 -18.04
N SER A 276 0.13 -23.34 -18.41
CA SER A 276 -1.15 -22.66 -18.27
C SER A 276 -1.52 -22.56 -16.79
N ILE A 277 -1.94 -21.36 -16.39
CA ILE A 277 -2.40 -21.03 -15.05
C ILE A 277 -3.87 -20.65 -15.11
N ARG A 278 -4.54 -20.78 -13.97
CA ARG A 278 -5.95 -20.43 -13.80
C ARG A 278 -6.07 -19.18 -12.95
N VAL A 279 -6.54 -18.08 -13.51
CA VAL A 279 -6.66 -16.80 -12.81
C VAL A 279 -8.13 -16.52 -12.52
N GLY A 280 -8.49 -16.47 -11.24
CA GLY A 280 -9.78 -15.98 -10.80
C GLY A 280 -9.91 -14.51 -11.16
N LEU A 281 -10.99 -14.17 -11.87
CA LEU A 281 -11.22 -12.82 -12.36
C LEU A 281 -12.12 -12.02 -11.43
N TYR A 282 -11.97 -10.70 -11.46
CA TYR A 282 -12.75 -9.76 -10.64
C TYR A 282 -12.58 -10.03 -9.13
N GLY A 283 -11.33 -10.14 -8.68
CA GLY A 283 -11.00 -10.32 -7.27
C GLY A 283 -11.68 -9.32 -6.35
N ALA A 284 -12.37 -9.84 -5.34
CA ALA A 284 -13.05 -9.08 -4.31
C ALA A 284 -12.16 -8.91 -3.06
N PRO A 285 -12.46 -7.94 -2.17
CA PRO A 285 -11.66 -7.67 -0.97
C PRO A 285 -11.48 -8.85 -0.01
N ASP A 286 -12.34 -9.87 -0.11
CA ASP A 286 -12.27 -11.12 0.68
C ASP A 286 -11.29 -12.16 0.10
N ALA A 287 -10.47 -11.76 -0.88
CA ALA A 287 -9.52 -12.60 -1.59
C ALA A 287 -10.16 -13.78 -2.34
N ARG A 288 -11.38 -13.57 -2.87
CA ARG A 288 -12.07 -14.52 -3.75
C ARG A 288 -12.53 -13.83 -5.05
N PRO A 289 -12.73 -14.58 -6.16
CA PRO A 289 -13.37 -14.02 -7.34
C PRO A 289 -14.80 -13.59 -7.00
N ALA A 290 -15.18 -12.39 -7.42
CA ALA A 290 -16.53 -11.88 -7.20
C ALA A 290 -17.58 -12.81 -7.82
N ILE A 291 -18.71 -12.95 -7.13
CA ILE A 291 -19.85 -13.70 -7.66
C ILE A 291 -20.59 -12.80 -8.65
N MET A 292 -20.70 -13.28 -9.88
CA MET A 292 -21.35 -12.60 -10.99
C MET A 292 -22.75 -13.14 -11.21
N THR A 293 -23.65 -12.25 -11.62
CA THR A 293 -25.01 -12.61 -12.05
C THR A 293 -25.18 -12.44 -13.55
N ARG A 294 -24.36 -11.61 -14.20
CA ARG A 294 -24.43 -11.38 -15.64
C ARG A 294 -23.11 -10.84 -16.20
N CYS A 295 -22.77 -11.23 -17.41
CA CYS A 295 -21.78 -10.54 -18.26
C CYS A 295 -22.03 -10.86 -19.73
N TYR A 296 -21.25 -10.25 -20.61
CA TYR A 296 -21.17 -10.66 -22.00
C TYR A 296 -19.77 -11.11 -22.33
N LEU A 297 -19.66 -12.17 -23.12
CA LEU A 297 -18.41 -12.72 -23.62
C LEU A 297 -18.34 -12.53 -25.13
N MET A 298 -17.19 -12.09 -25.63
CA MET A 298 -16.94 -11.90 -27.05
C MET A 298 -15.50 -12.29 -27.37
N ALA A 299 -15.28 -13.32 -28.18
CA ALA A 299 -13.94 -13.72 -28.58
C ALA A 299 -13.47 -12.94 -29.82
N ASN A 300 -12.16 -12.72 -29.95
CA ASN A 300 -11.56 -12.05 -31.12
C ASN A 300 -11.38 -12.96 -32.35
N SER A 301 -11.67 -14.26 -32.22
CA SER A 301 -11.59 -15.29 -33.26
C SER A 301 -12.81 -16.22 -33.17
N ALA A 302 -12.96 -17.14 -34.12
CA ALA A 302 -13.92 -18.24 -33.96
C ALA A 302 -13.67 -18.99 -32.64
N PHE A 303 -14.72 -19.51 -32.02
CA PHE A 303 -14.62 -20.07 -30.68
C PHE A 303 -15.67 -21.13 -30.40
N LYS A 304 -15.40 -21.92 -29.35
CA LYS A 304 -16.25 -23.03 -28.92
C LYS A 304 -16.58 -22.91 -27.43
N ALA A 305 -17.77 -23.38 -27.07
CA ALA A 305 -18.12 -23.67 -25.68
C ALA A 305 -17.94 -25.16 -25.40
N THR A 306 -17.10 -25.47 -24.41
CA THR A 306 -16.82 -26.85 -24.00
C THR A 306 -17.04 -27.03 -22.51
N SER A 307 -17.41 -28.23 -22.08
CA SER A 307 -17.53 -28.62 -20.69
C SER A 307 -16.82 -29.95 -20.49
N VAL A 308 -16.07 -30.07 -19.40
CA VAL A 308 -15.46 -31.36 -19.01
C VAL A 308 -16.53 -32.42 -18.73
N PHE A 309 -17.74 -32.00 -18.36
CA PHE A 309 -18.84 -32.90 -18.01
C PHE A 309 -19.72 -33.30 -19.22
N TYR A 310 -19.86 -32.41 -20.20
CA TYR A 310 -20.81 -32.58 -21.30
C TYR A 310 -20.15 -32.62 -22.69
N GLY A 311 -18.82 -32.44 -22.78
CA GLY A 311 -18.12 -32.31 -24.05
C GLY A 311 -18.37 -30.96 -24.71
N THR A 312 -18.54 -30.94 -26.03
CA THR A 312 -18.83 -29.72 -26.79
C THR A 312 -20.27 -29.30 -26.57
N LEU A 313 -20.48 -28.12 -25.98
CA LEU A 313 -21.80 -27.50 -25.83
C LEU A 313 -22.18 -26.72 -27.11
N ARG A 314 -21.18 -26.09 -27.74
CA ARG A 314 -21.34 -25.31 -28.97
C ARG A 314 -20.00 -25.15 -29.68
N ASP A 315 -19.95 -25.23 -31.00
CA ASP A 315 -18.71 -25.17 -31.79
C ASP A 315 -18.75 -24.23 -32.99
N ASN A 316 -19.81 -23.44 -33.14
CA ASN A 316 -20.02 -22.55 -34.27
C ASN A 316 -19.99 -21.06 -33.90
N GLY A 317 -19.34 -20.70 -32.78
CA GLY A 317 -19.16 -19.30 -32.40
C GLY A 317 -18.23 -18.59 -33.38
N ARG A 318 -18.67 -17.46 -33.94
CA ARG A 318 -17.87 -16.66 -34.87
C ARG A 318 -17.10 -15.58 -34.13
N ALA A 319 -16.01 -15.11 -34.72
CA ALA A 319 -15.30 -13.95 -34.20
C ALA A 319 -16.25 -12.77 -33.99
N PHE A 320 -16.14 -12.12 -32.83
CA PHE A 320 -16.97 -10.98 -32.42
C PHE A 320 -18.46 -11.28 -32.15
N ASP A 321 -18.89 -12.54 -32.20
CA ASP A 321 -20.21 -12.89 -31.66
C ASP A 321 -20.26 -12.55 -30.17
N GLN A 322 -21.31 -11.82 -29.77
CA GLN A 322 -21.54 -11.47 -28.38
C GLN A 322 -22.50 -12.47 -27.75
N TRP A 323 -22.02 -13.20 -26.74
CA TRP A 323 -22.84 -14.12 -25.96
C TRP A 323 -23.12 -13.54 -24.58
N GLU A 324 -24.39 -13.44 -24.21
CA GLU A 324 -24.83 -13.06 -22.88
C GLU A 324 -24.77 -14.29 -21.97
N VAL A 325 -24.14 -14.15 -20.80
CA VAL A 325 -24.09 -15.16 -19.75
C VAL A 325 -24.84 -14.61 -18.55
N GLU A 326 -25.94 -15.26 -18.17
CA GLU A 326 -26.81 -14.77 -17.11
C GLU A 326 -27.21 -15.89 -16.14
N TYR A 327 -27.15 -15.60 -14.85
CA TYR A 327 -27.60 -16.51 -13.81
C TYR A 327 -29.11 -16.41 -13.61
N ARG A 328 -29.79 -17.55 -13.64
CA ARG A 328 -31.22 -17.69 -13.33
C ARG A 328 -31.38 -18.23 -11.92
N SER A 329 -31.61 -17.34 -10.96
CA SER A 329 -31.75 -17.69 -9.54
C SER A 329 -32.88 -18.69 -9.26
N GLU A 330 -34.00 -18.57 -9.97
CA GLU A 330 -35.16 -19.47 -9.81
C GLU A 330 -34.84 -20.93 -10.12
N ALA A 331 -33.97 -21.18 -11.11
CA ALA A 331 -33.60 -22.51 -11.56
C ALA A 331 -32.20 -22.96 -11.06
N GLY A 332 -31.43 -22.03 -10.48
CA GLY A 332 -30.04 -22.27 -10.07
C GLY A 332 -29.11 -22.63 -11.22
N VAL A 333 -29.33 -22.04 -12.41
CA VAL A 333 -28.58 -22.36 -13.64
C VAL A 333 -27.99 -21.12 -14.28
N VAL A 334 -26.96 -21.31 -15.10
CA VAL A 334 -26.45 -20.28 -16.01
C VAL A 334 -27.05 -20.50 -17.39
N GLU A 335 -27.66 -19.47 -17.95
CA GLU A 335 -28.21 -19.44 -19.29
C GLU A 335 -27.29 -18.63 -20.20
N VAL A 336 -26.97 -19.17 -21.38
CA VAL A 336 -26.14 -18.49 -22.38
C VAL A 336 -26.99 -18.17 -23.60
N ARG A 337 -26.99 -16.91 -24.03
CA ARG A 337 -27.81 -16.40 -25.14
C ARG A 337 -26.97 -15.69 -26.19
N ASP A 338 -27.45 -15.68 -27.43
CA ASP A 338 -26.89 -14.84 -28.49
C ASP A 338 -27.35 -13.37 -28.37
N ALA A 339 -26.87 -12.52 -29.28
CA ALA A 339 -27.25 -11.11 -29.34
C ALA A 339 -28.74 -10.86 -29.64
N ALA A 340 -29.43 -11.83 -30.26
CA ALA A 340 -30.87 -11.81 -30.51
C ALA A 340 -31.70 -12.37 -29.33
N ARG A 341 -31.04 -12.72 -28.21
CA ARG A 341 -31.62 -13.32 -27.00
C ARG A 341 -32.14 -14.75 -27.18
N ASN A 342 -31.75 -15.45 -28.24
CA ASN A 342 -32.03 -16.87 -28.35
C ASN A 342 -31.14 -17.64 -27.37
N ILE A 343 -31.71 -18.63 -26.69
CA ILE A 343 -30.97 -19.51 -25.79
C ILE A 343 -30.07 -20.40 -26.63
N LEU A 344 -28.76 -20.29 -26.41
CA LEU A 344 -27.76 -21.17 -27.03
C LEU A 344 -27.65 -22.48 -26.27
N PHE A 345 -27.52 -22.41 -24.93
CA PHE A 345 -27.53 -23.55 -24.02
C PHE A 345 -27.71 -23.10 -22.56
N VAL A 346 -27.97 -24.07 -21.68
CA VAL A 346 -28.09 -23.88 -20.23
C VAL A 346 -27.08 -24.79 -19.53
N ALA A 347 -26.40 -24.29 -18.49
CA ALA A 347 -25.36 -25.02 -17.78
C ALA A 347 -25.57 -24.97 -16.26
N LYS A 348 -25.57 -26.16 -15.64
CA LYS A 348 -25.43 -26.35 -14.18
C LYS A 348 -24.00 -26.65 -13.76
N GLN A 349 -23.17 -27.10 -14.69
CA GLN A 349 -21.77 -27.43 -14.48
C GLN A 349 -20.86 -26.41 -15.17
N PRO A 350 -19.57 -26.33 -14.77
CA PRO A 350 -18.61 -25.46 -15.43
C PRO A 350 -18.48 -25.69 -16.93
N PHE A 351 -18.30 -24.60 -17.67
CA PHE A 351 -18.02 -24.60 -19.11
C PHE A 351 -17.03 -23.49 -19.46
N LYS A 352 -16.34 -23.64 -20.59
CA LYS A 352 -15.30 -22.72 -21.07
C LYS A 352 -15.66 -22.16 -22.42
N ILE A 353 -15.43 -20.87 -22.60
CA ILE A 353 -15.31 -20.23 -23.91
C ILE A 353 -13.85 -20.31 -24.34
N VAL A 354 -13.58 -21.05 -25.42
CA VAL A 354 -12.24 -21.33 -25.93
C VAL A 354 -12.12 -20.72 -27.33
N PRO A 355 -11.32 -19.65 -27.51
CA PRO A 355 -10.96 -19.15 -28.82
C PRO A 355 -10.18 -20.22 -29.62
N ASP A 356 -10.47 -20.37 -30.91
CA ASP A 356 -9.76 -21.30 -31.80
C ASP A 356 -8.35 -20.80 -32.14
N ALA A 357 -8.15 -19.48 -32.17
CA ALA A 357 -6.81 -18.91 -32.35
C ALA A 357 -5.93 -19.23 -31.13
N ARG A 358 -4.71 -19.72 -31.38
CA ARG A 358 -3.73 -20.07 -30.33
C ARG A 358 -3.43 -18.90 -29.37
N ARG A 359 -3.57 -17.66 -29.86
CA ARG A 359 -3.41 -16.41 -29.11
C ARG A 359 -4.70 -15.57 -29.08
N GLY A 360 -5.84 -16.25 -29.18
CA GLY A 360 -7.13 -15.60 -29.07
C GLY A 360 -7.36 -14.99 -27.69
N SER A 361 -8.24 -14.01 -27.65
CA SER A 361 -8.69 -13.34 -26.44
C SER A 361 -10.21 -13.44 -26.29
N VAL A 362 -10.68 -13.25 -25.07
CA VAL A 362 -12.09 -13.12 -24.75
C VAL A 362 -12.29 -11.79 -24.02
N LEU A 363 -13.13 -10.94 -24.59
CA LEU A 363 -13.62 -9.73 -23.95
C LEU A 363 -14.80 -10.05 -23.05
N ILE A 364 -14.67 -9.72 -21.77
CA ILE A 364 -15.72 -9.76 -20.74
C ILE A 364 -16.26 -8.33 -20.58
N LYS A 365 -17.54 -8.14 -20.91
CA LYS A 365 -18.20 -6.83 -20.92
C LYS A 365 -19.29 -6.74 -19.87
N SER A 366 -19.46 -5.53 -19.33
CA SER A 366 -20.58 -5.17 -18.46
C SER A 366 -20.84 -6.19 -17.36
N ALA A 367 -19.75 -6.56 -16.68
CA ALA A 367 -19.75 -7.49 -15.56
C ALA A 367 -20.68 -6.97 -14.45
N ARG A 368 -21.68 -7.76 -14.08
CA ARG A 368 -22.56 -7.52 -12.93
C ARG A 368 -22.25 -8.52 -11.84
N VAL A 369 -21.89 -8.00 -10.67
CA VAL A 369 -21.55 -8.78 -9.47
C VAL A 369 -22.58 -8.56 -8.38
N THR A 370 -22.71 -9.55 -7.47
CA THR A 370 -23.64 -9.49 -6.33
C THR A 370 -23.24 -8.42 -5.31
N ASP A 371 -21.93 -8.23 -5.11
CA ASP A 371 -21.37 -7.16 -4.29
C ASP A 371 -20.27 -6.42 -5.07
N PRO A 372 -20.55 -5.23 -5.61
CA PRO A 372 -19.60 -4.48 -6.41
C PRO A 372 -18.63 -3.61 -5.58
N LEU A 373 -18.73 -3.60 -4.25
CA LEU A 373 -17.86 -2.79 -3.41
C LEU A 373 -16.45 -3.38 -3.37
N GLY A 374 -15.46 -2.59 -3.77
CA GLY A 374 -14.07 -3.06 -3.82
C GLY A 374 -13.73 -3.89 -5.06
N VAL A 375 -14.69 -4.13 -5.95
CA VAL A 375 -14.49 -4.90 -7.19
C VAL A 375 -14.40 -3.95 -8.39
N ASP A 376 -13.32 -4.07 -9.17
CA ASP A 376 -13.18 -3.34 -10.44
C ASP A 376 -14.01 -4.01 -11.55
N VAL A 377 -15.26 -3.58 -11.70
CA VAL A 377 -16.23 -4.05 -12.71
C VAL A 377 -16.00 -3.48 -14.12
N GLY A 378 -14.82 -2.95 -14.40
CA GLY A 378 -14.40 -2.57 -15.75
C GLY A 378 -14.41 -3.75 -16.71
N ASP A 379 -14.68 -3.47 -17.99
CA ASP A 379 -14.58 -4.46 -19.06
C ASP A 379 -13.12 -4.92 -19.18
N ARG A 380 -12.92 -6.22 -19.36
CA ARG A 380 -11.59 -6.84 -19.40
C ARG A 380 -11.50 -7.77 -20.59
N GLU A 381 -10.54 -7.52 -21.46
CA GLU A 381 -10.14 -8.50 -22.45
C GLU A 381 -9.01 -9.34 -21.87
N VAL A 382 -9.24 -10.64 -21.78
CA VAL A 382 -8.29 -11.59 -21.19
C VAL A 382 -7.73 -12.51 -22.26
N ARG A 383 -6.52 -13.04 -22.04
CA ARG A 383 -5.83 -13.87 -23.03
C ARG A 383 -6.21 -15.33 -22.79
N GLY A 384 -6.56 -16.06 -23.84
CA GLY A 384 -6.93 -17.47 -23.72
C GLY A 384 -8.40 -17.72 -23.36
N ALA A 385 -8.66 -18.82 -22.64
CA ALA A 385 -10.01 -19.31 -22.43
C ALA A 385 -10.63 -18.75 -21.15
N VAL A 386 -11.95 -18.55 -21.15
CA VAL A 386 -12.71 -18.11 -19.96
C VAL A 386 -13.64 -19.23 -19.51
N GLU A 387 -13.39 -19.75 -18.31
CA GLU A 387 -14.26 -20.70 -17.63
C GLU A 387 -15.32 -19.97 -16.80
N VAL A 388 -16.58 -20.32 -17.04
CA VAL A 388 -17.73 -19.92 -16.22
C VAL A 388 -18.00 -21.06 -15.24
N ILE A 389 -17.98 -20.74 -13.95
CA ILE A 389 -18.19 -21.71 -12.86
C ILE A 389 -19.49 -21.35 -12.12
N PRO A 390 -20.61 -22.03 -12.44
CA PRO A 390 -21.88 -21.83 -11.72
C PRO A 390 -21.75 -22.10 -10.22
N ASN A 391 -22.50 -21.34 -9.41
CA ASN A 391 -22.64 -21.54 -7.97
C ASN A 391 -24.09 -21.19 -7.52
N PRO A 392 -24.48 -21.47 -6.26
CA PRO A 392 -25.85 -21.23 -5.78
C PRO A 392 -26.33 -19.77 -5.76
N TRP A 393 -25.44 -18.80 -5.98
CA TRP A 393 -25.75 -17.37 -5.92
C TRP A 393 -25.41 -16.62 -7.22
N GLY A 394 -24.93 -17.33 -8.24
CA GLY A 394 -24.38 -16.72 -9.45
C GLY A 394 -23.39 -17.63 -10.18
N PHE A 395 -22.34 -17.03 -10.72
CA PHE A 395 -21.20 -17.74 -11.29
C PHE A 395 -19.90 -16.97 -11.02
N ARG A 396 -18.76 -17.64 -11.13
CA ARG A 396 -17.43 -17.01 -11.13
C ARG A 396 -16.78 -17.18 -12.49
N LEU A 397 -15.86 -16.26 -12.82
CA LEU A 397 -15.05 -16.35 -14.01
C LEU A 397 -13.61 -16.71 -13.65
N VAL A 398 -13.04 -17.63 -14.42
CA VAL A 398 -11.62 -18.02 -14.33
C VAL A 398 -11.02 -17.99 -15.72
N GLU A 399 -9.97 -17.20 -15.91
CA GLU A 399 -9.14 -17.20 -17.12
C GLU A 399 -8.17 -18.39 -17.07
N GLU A 400 -8.04 -19.14 -18.17
CA GLU A 400 -6.97 -20.11 -18.37
C GLU A 400 -6.01 -19.58 -19.44
N VAL A 401 -4.78 -19.28 -19.01
CA VAL A 401 -3.81 -18.51 -19.79
C VAL A 401 -2.39 -19.02 -19.54
N PRO A 402 -1.50 -19.06 -20.54
CA PRO A 402 -0.08 -19.28 -20.33
C PRO A 402 0.51 -18.23 -19.38
N LEU A 403 1.29 -18.64 -18.37
CA LEU A 403 1.84 -17.73 -17.35
C LEU A 403 2.58 -16.52 -17.97
N GLU A 404 3.38 -16.74 -19.01
CA GLU A 404 4.12 -15.66 -19.69
C GLU A 404 3.19 -14.59 -20.30
N LEU A 405 2.04 -14.99 -20.85
CA LEU A 405 1.08 -14.04 -21.43
C LEU A 405 0.32 -13.26 -20.34
N TYR A 406 -0.01 -13.93 -19.23
CA TYR A 406 -0.62 -13.26 -18.08
C TYR A 406 0.28 -12.16 -17.51
N LEU A 407 1.60 -12.39 -17.50
CA LEU A 407 2.56 -11.44 -16.98
C LEU A 407 2.64 -10.14 -17.79
N TYR A 408 2.20 -10.11 -19.06
CA TYR A 408 2.16 -8.87 -19.83
C TYR A 408 1.28 -7.82 -19.14
N GLY A 409 0.07 -8.18 -18.72
CA GLY A 409 -0.81 -7.25 -18.00
C GLY A 409 -0.30 -6.90 -16.60
N VAL A 410 0.20 -7.90 -15.86
CA VAL A 410 0.70 -7.71 -14.48
C VAL A 410 1.90 -6.76 -14.44
N VAL A 411 2.90 -6.98 -15.30
CA VAL A 411 4.10 -6.16 -15.36
C VAL A 411 3.80 -4.75 -15.88
N SER A 412 2.83 -4.61 -16.79
CA SER A 412 2.41 -3.30 -17.31
C SER A 412 1.78 -2.41 -16.25
N LEU A 413 0.99 -2.98 -15.32
CA LEU A 413 0.40 -2.20 -14.22
C LEU A 413 1.37 -2.01 -13.04
N ALA A 414 2.42 -2.82 -12.97
CA ALA A 414 3.38 -2.71 -11.88
C ALA A 414 4.25 -1.44 -12.01
N LEU A 415 4.62 -1.04 -13.22
CA LEU A 415 5.55 0.06 -13.45
C LEU A 415 4.90 1.22 -14.22
N PRO A 416 5.28 2.48 -13.97
CA PRO A 416 4.84 3.61 -14.78
C PRO A 416 5.21 3.43 -16.26
N GLN A 417 4.31 3.85 -17.15
CA GLN A 417 4.60 3.89 -18.59
C GLN A 417 5.85 4.72 -18.85
N GLY A 418 6.75 4.21 -19.70
CA GLY A 418 8.05 4.84 -19.98
C GLY A 418 9.18 4.44 -19.03
N SER A 419 8.93 3.53 -18.06
CA SER A 419 10.02 2.95 -17.26
C SER A 419 11.12 2.30 -18.12
N PRO A 420 12.39 2.27 -17.67
CA PRO A 420 13.47 1.70 -18.48
C PRO A 420 13.37 0.17 -18.65
N PRO A 421 13.90 -0.43 -19.74
CA PRO A 421 13.77 -1.86 -20.02
C PRO A 421 14.25 -2.79 -18.90
N GLU A 422 15.33 -2.45 -18.20
CA GLU A 422 15.86 -3.24 -17.08
C GLU A 422 14.88 -3.31 -15.90
N ALA A 423 14.03 -2.30 -15.70
CA ALA A 423 12.98 -2.32 -14.69
C ALA A 423 11.91 -3.37 -15.02
N TYR A 424 11.44 -3.40 -16.27
CA TYR A 424 10.47 -4.40 -16.73
C TYR A 424 11.02 -5.82 -16.63
N ARG A 425 12.31 -6.03 -16.94
CA ARG A 425 12.98 -7.33 -16.78
C ARG A 425 13.04 -7.77 -15.31
N ALA A 426 13.44 -6.88 -14.40
CA ALA A 426 13.46 -7.19 -12.96
C ALA A 426 12.04 -7.49 -12.44
N GLN A 427 11.08 -6.65 -12.79
CA GLN A 427 9.68 -6.79 -12.41
C GLN A 427 9.05 -8.08 -12.95
N ALA A 428 9.38 -8.48 -14.19
CA ALA A 428 8.90 -9.73 -14.78
C ALA A 428 9.38 -10.95 -13.99
N VAL A 429 10.67 -11.01 -13.62
CA VAL A 429 11.20 -12.12 -12.81
C VAL A 429 10.54 -12.17 -11.43
N VAL A 430 10.36 -11.03 -10.76
CA VAL A 430 9.68 -10.96 -9.45
C VAL A 430 8.22 -11.41 -9.56
N SER A 431 7.49 -10.91 -10.57
CA SER A 431 6.09 -11.26 -10.79
C SER A 431 5.94 -12.75 -11.14
N ARG A 432 6.79 -13.28 -12.02
CA ARG A 432 6.80 -14.71 -12.33
C ARG A 432 7.07 -15.57 -11.10
N THR A 433 8.02 -15.15 -10.28
CA THR A 433 8.36 -15.85 -9.03
C THR A 433 7.20 -15.83 -8.05
N ALA A 434 6.54 -14.68 -7.86
CA ALA A 434 5.38 -14.54 -6.99
C ALA A 434 4.19 -15.41 -7.45
N ALA A 435 3.95 -15.46 -8.76
CA ALA A 435 2.93 -16.31 -9.37
C ALA A 435 3.25 -17.80 -9.12
N ALA A 436 4.47 -18.22 -9.47
CA ALA A 436 4.94 -19.59 -9.29
C ALA A 436 4.91 -20.05 -7.82
N TRP A 437 5.31 -19.17 -6.89
CA TRP A 437 5.24 -19.44 -5.46
C TRP A 437 3.79 -19.64 -5.01
N SER A 438 2.87 -18.76 -5.43
CA SER A 438 1.45 -18.83 -5.06
C SER A 438 0.77 -20.10 -5.58
N ILE A 439 1.09 -20.51 -6.81
CA ILE A 439 0.61 -21.79 -7.41
C ILE A 439 1.06 -22.99 -6.57
N GLY A 440 2.28 -22.98 -6.03
CA GLY A 440 2.83 -24.07 -5.21
C GLY A 440 2.33 -24.09 -3.77
N HIS A 441 1.88 -22.95 -3.24
CA HIS A 441 1.56 -22.76 -1.81
C HIS A 441 0.08 -22.46 -1.51
N ARG A 442 -0.79 -22.30 -2.52
CA ARG A 442 -2.24 -22.29 -2.27
C ARG A 442 -2.69 -23.68 -1.79
N SER A 443 -3.38 -23.70 -0.66
CA SER A 443 -4.18 -24.85 -0.24
C SER A 443 -5.17 -25.18 -1.36
N ASP A 444 -5.37 -26.47 -1.66
CA ASP A 444 -6.31 -26.98 -2.67
C ASP A 444 -7.70 -26.34 -2.46
N SER A 445 -7.96 -25.24 -3.15
CA SER A 445 -9.22 -24.52 -3.00
C SER A 445 -10.23 -25.14 -3.94
N LEU A 446 -11.35 -25.59 -3.38
CA LEU A 446 -12.58 -25.99 -4.10
C LEU A 446 -13.02 -24.98 -5.17
N GLU A 447 -12.47 -23.78 -5.17
CA GLU A 447 -12.77 -22.64 -6.03
C GLU A 447 -12.13 -22.69 -7.43
N ARG A 448 -11.29 -23.70 -7.73
CA ARG A 448 -10.73 -24.00 -9.07
C ARG A 448 -9.94 -22.86 -9.75
N PHE A 449 -9.12 -22.12 -9.02
CA PHE A 449 -8.16 -21.16 -9.58
C PHE A 449 -6.81 -21.20 -8.85
N ASP A 450 -5.75 -20.80 -9.54
CA ASP A 450 -4.37 -20.74 -9.05
C ASP A 450 -3.98 -19.35 -8.52
N LEU A 451 -4.44 -18.28 -9.17
CA LEU A 451 -4.13 -16.87 -8.82
C LEU A 451 -5.39 -16.02 -8.81
N LEU A 452 -5.38 -14.89 -8.12
CA LEU A 452 -6.46 -13.91 -8.13
C LEU A 452 -5.95 -12.58 -8.71
N ASP A 453 -6.74 -11.94 -9.56
CA ASP A 453 -6.38 -10.66 -10.20
C ASP A 453 -6.61 -9.43 -9.29
N ASP A 454 -6.20 -9.52 -8.02
CA ASP A 454 -6.41 -8.50 -7.00
C ASP A 454 -5.19 -7.58 -6.78
N ALA A 455 -5.41 -6.51 -6.00
CA ALA A 455 -4.38 -5.53 -5.63
C ALA A 455 -3.31 -6.06 -4.65
N GLY A 456 -3.52 -7.22 -4.02
CA GLY A 456 -2.63 -7.80 -3.02
C GLY A 456 -1.45 -8.57 -3.62
N LEU A 457 -1.58 -9.06 -4.86
CA LEU A 457 -0.52 -9.81 -5.52
C LEU A 457 -0.20 -9.34 -6.94
N GLN A 458 -1.16 -9.42 -7.86
CA GLN A 458 -0.93 -9.37 -9.31
C GLN A 458 -2.12 -8.81 -10.09
N ARG A 459 -2.54 -7.59 -9.75
CA ARG A 459 -3.62 -6.92 -10.46
C ARG A 459 -3.29 -6.80 -11.95
N THR A 460 -4.28 -7.10 -12.79
CA THR A 460 -4.28 -6.83 -14.23
C THR A 460 -5.62 -6.21 -14.62
N ILE A 461 -5.64 -5.42 -15.70
CA ILE A 461 -6.87 -4.94 -16.35
C ILE A 461 -7.10 -5.62 -17.70
N GLY A 462 -6.41 -6.74 -17.94
CA GLY A 462 -6.40 -7.46 -19.20
C GLY A 462 -5.58 -6.74 -20.28
N VAL A 463 -5.77 -7.16 -21.53
CA VAL A 463 -5.04 -6.68 -22.72
C VAL A 463 -5.06 -5.16 -22.85
N SER A 464 -6.16 -4.52 -22.44
CA SER A 464 -6.30 -3.06 -22.52
C SER A 464 -5.27 -2.26 -21.72
N GLY A 465 -4.58 -2.89 -20.77
CA GLY A 465 -3.51 -2.26 -19.98
C GLY A 465 -2.11 -2.71 -20.36
N GLU A 466 -1.94 -3.55 -21.38
CA GLU A 466 -0.63 -4.08 -21.75
C GLU A 466 0.24 -3.02 -22.44
N LEU A 467 1.51 -2.98 -22.05
CA LEU A 467 2.54 -2.15 -22.64
C LEU A 467 3.52 -3.03 -23.43
N HIS A 468 3.91 -2.58 -24.62
CA HIS A 468 4.87 -3.31 -25.45
C HIS A 468 6.20 -3.55 -24.72
N SER A 469 6.73 -2.53 -24.04
CA SER A 469 7.97 -2.64 -23.26
C SER A 469 7.90 -3.62 -22.10
N ALA A 470 6.72 -3.77 -21.48
CA ALA A 470 6.50 -4.78 -20.46
C ALA A 470 6.52 -6.19 -21.05
N ALA A 471 5.86 -6.39 -22.21
CA ALA A 471 5.88 -7.66 -22.93
C ALA A 471 7.30 -8.05 -23.37
N GLU A 472 8.11 -7.10 -23.86
CA GLU A 472 9.53 -7.32 -24.16
C GLU A 472 10.35 -7.72 -22.93
N GLY A 473 10.11 -7.07 -21.78
CA GLY A 473 10.77 -7.41 -20.52
C GLY A 473 10.43 -8.82 -20.02
N VAL A 474 9.17 -9.22 -20.16
CA VAL A 474 8.71 -10.58 -19.86
C VAL A 474 9.36 -11.59 -20.81
N ALA A 475 9.33 -11.31 -22.12
CA ALA A 475 9.92 -12.15 -23.15
C ALA A 475 11.45 -12.34 -22.95
N ALA A 476 12.17 -11.27 -22.65
CA ALA A 476 13.62 -11.29 -22.42
C ALA A 476 14.02 -12.05 -21.14
N THR A 477 13.07 -12.34 -20.25
CA THR A 477 13.30 -13.05 -18.97
C THR A 477 12.44 -14.31 -18.84
N GLN A 478 11.99 -14.85 -19.97
CA GLN A 478 11.16 -16.06 -20.03
C GLN A 478 11.71 -17.18 -19.15
N ALA A 479 10.81 -17.84 -18.41
CA ALA A 479 11.12 -18.94 -17.49
C ALA A 479 12.08 -18.60 -16.33
N LEU A 480 12.60 -17.38 -16.21
CA LEU A 480 13.49 -17.00 -15.11
C LEU A 480 12.70 -16.65 -13.85
N VAL A 481 13.03 -17.31 -12.75
CA VAL A 481 12.50 -17.06 -11.40
C VAL A 481 13.64 -16.91 -10.39
N MET A 482 13.31 -16.37 -9.22
CA MET A 482 14.19 -16.41 -8.07
C MET A 482 13.99 -17.71 -7.29
N ALA A 483 15.09 -18.29 -6.85
CA ALA A 483 15.13 -19.49 -6.03
C ALA A 483 15.89 -19.25 -4.72
N GLU A 484 15.44 -19.91 -3.66
CA GLU A 484 16.10 -19.98 -2.35
C GLU A 484 16.12 -21.45 -1.93
N ALA A 485 17.28 -21.96 -1.49
CA ALA A 485 17.49 -23.36 -1.12
C ALA A 485 16.99 -24.39 -2.19
N GLY A 486 17.08 -24.03 -3.48
CA GLY A 486 16.66 -24.89 -4.58
C GLY A 486 15.15 -24.96 -4.85
N GLN A 487 14.34 -24.16 -4.14
CA GLN A 487 12.90 -24.02 -4.36
C GLN A 487 12.57 -22.62 -4.91
N VAL A 488 11.41 -22.49 -5.57
CA VAL A 488 10.88 -21.17 -5.97
C VAL A 488 10.72 -20.32 -4.72
N ALA A 489 11.37 -19.16 -4.72
CA ALA A 489 11.37 -18.28 -3.57
C ALA A 489 10.07 -17.49 -3.45
N ARG A 490 9.82 -16.94 -2.26
CA ARG A 490 8.75 -15.95 -2.09
C ARG A 490 9.25 -14.60 -2.59
N ALA A 491 8.53 -13.99 -3.52
CA ALA A 491 8.91 -12.71 -4.13
C ALA A 491 7.86 -11.63 -3.85
N LEU A 492 8.02 -10.94 -2.71
CA LEU A 492 7.15 -9.82 -2.35
C LEU A 492 7.61 -8.53 -3.04
N GLN A 493 6.65 -7.63 -3.23
CA GLN A 493 6.86 -6.36 -3.89
C GLN A 493 5.89 -5.31 -3.33
N HIS A 494 6.24 -4.03 -3.49
CA HIS A 494 5.45 -2.91 -3.02
C HIS A 494 5.73 -1.67 -3.90
N GLU A 495 5.00 -0.58 -3.71
CA GLU A 495 5.14 0.60 -4.57
C GLU A 495 6.43 1.37 -4.29
N ASP A 496 6.63 1.76 -3.03
CA ASP A 496 7.74 2.62 -2.60
C ASP A 496 8.14 2.28 -1.17
N SER A 497 9.44 2.13 -0.90
CA SER A 497 9.93 1.72 0.41
C SER A 497 9.93 2.85 1.45
N GLY A 498 9.86 4.10 1.00
CA GLY A 498 10.09 5.31 1.78
C GLY A 498 11.57 5.62 2.02
N GLY A 499 12.48 4.75 1.56
CA GLY A 499 13.93 4.87 1.67
C GLY A 499 14.61 3.56 2.09
N ARG A 500 13.92 2.65 2.78
CA ARG A 500 14.48 1.37 3.23
C ARG A 500 13.42 0.27 3.24
N THR A 501 13.78 -0.92 2.75
CA THR A 501 12.91 -2.10 2.80
C THR A 501 12.80 -2.66 4.21
N GLU A 502 11.82 -3.52 4.46
CA GLU A 502 11.56 -4.12 5.77
C GLU A 502 12.31 -5.45 5.93
N ASN A 503 12.69 -5.76 7.17
CA ASN A 503 13.16 -7.08 7.55
C ASN A 503 11.96 -7.98 7.88
N GLY A 504 11.79 -9.07 7.13
CA GLY A 504 10.66 -9.97 7.30
C GLY A 504 10.61 -10.64 8.68
N ARG A 505 11.77 -10.84 9.33
CA ARG A 505 11.83 -11.43 10.68
C ARG A 505 11.16 -10.58 11.74
N ASP A 506 11.13 -9.26 11.55
CA ASP A 506 10.60 -8.34 12.55
C ASP A 506 9.08 -8.32 12.61
N LEU A 507 8.43 -8.86 11.56
CA LEU A 507 6.98 -8.94 11.43
C LEU A 507 6.37 -10.16 12.16
N GLY A 508 7.19 -11.15 12.53
CA GLY A 508 6.73 -12.35 13.24
C GLY A 508 5.92 -13.32 12.39
N GLU A 509 5.91 -13.16 11.07
CA GLU A 509 5.23 -14.07 10.14
C GLU A 509 6.18 -15.19 9.69
N PRO A 510 5.80 -16.48 9.80
CA PRO A 510 6.61 -17.60 9.32
C PRO A 510 6.90 -17.50 7.81
N GLY A 511 8.12 -17.87 7.40
CA GLY A 511 8.52 -17.89 5.99
C GLY A 511 8.87 -16.52 5.42
N MET A 512 9.17 -15.55 6.28
CA MET A 512 9.64 -14.20 5.91
C MET A 512 11.13 -13.98 6.19
N GLU A 513 11.85 -14.99 6.68
CA GLU A 513 13.23 -14.88 7.17
C GLU A 513 14.26 -14.57 6.06
N GLY A 514 13.88 -14.78 4.80
CA GLY A 514 14.66 -14.47 3.60
C GLY A 514 14.61 -12.99 3.20
N PHE A 515 13.64 -12.22 3.70
CA PHE A 515 13.53 -10.78 3.42
C PHE A 515 14.39 -9.98 4.38
N VAL A 516 15.43 -9.35 3.84
CA VAL A 516 16.37 -8.51 4.60
C VAL A 516 16.16 -7.05 4.21
N SER A 517 16.17 -6.18 5.22
CA SER A 517 16.13 -4.73 5.03
C SER A 517 17.38 -4.26 4.26
N VAL A 518 17.19 -3.48 3.21
CA VAL A 518 18.23 -2.84 2.42
C VAL A 518 17.88 -1.37 2.18
N ASP A 519 18.91 -0.53 2.03
CA ASP A 519 18.73 0.86 1.62
C ASP A 519 18.27 0.92 0.16
N ASP A 520 17.18 1.64 -0.08
CA ASP A 520 16.64 1.91 -1.42
C ASP A 520 17.25 3.19 -1.99
N SER A 521 18.58 3.24 -1.97
CA SER A 521 19.36 4.43 -2.34
C SER A 521 20.70 4.06 -2.96
N ALA A 522 21.19 4.94 -3.84
CA ALA A 522 22.53 4.83 -4.42
C ALA A 522 23.65 5.08 -3.39
N LYS A 523 23.33 5.78 -2.29
CA LYS A 523 24.23 6.07 -1.18
C LYS A 523 23.69 5.39 0.09
N PRO A 524 24.55 4.87 0.96
CA PRO A 524 24.10 4.35 2.25
C PRO A 524 23.31 5.41 3.00
N LEU A 525 22.12 5.04 3.49
CA LEU A 525 21.30 5.95 4.28
C LEU A 525 21.77 5.91 5.74
N ALA A 526 21.77 7.08 6.37
CA ALA A 526 21.95 7.15 7.81
C ALA A 526 20.88 6.28 8.48
N SER A 527 21.32 5.33 9.31
CA SER A 527 20.38 4.54 10.10
C SER A 527 19.81 5.43 11.19
N TRP A 528 18.48 5.48 11.30
CA TRP A 528 17.83 6.09 12.46
C TRP A 528 18.03 5.18 13.68
N GLN A 529 18.77 5.69 14.66
CA GLN A 529 19.15 4.95 15.88
C GLN A 529 18.50 5.54 17.13
N THR A 530 17.69 6.58 16.96
CA THR A 530 17.00 7.28 18.04
C THR A 530 15.56 7.60 17.64
N PRO A 531 14.66 7.85 18.60
CA PRO A 531 13.31 8.33 18.30
C PRO A 531 13.32 9.59 17.42
N LEU A 532 14.25 10.53 17.65
CA LEU A 532 14.36 11.77 16.89
C LEU A 532 14.74 11.54 15.43
N ASP A 533 15.65 10.60 15.16
CA ASP A 533 16.04 10.27 13.78
C ASP A 533 14.84 9.69 13.01
N LEU A 534 14.06 8.81 13.64
CA LEU A 534 12.85 8.23 13.04
C LEU A 534 11.79 9.32 12.78
N GLU A 535 11.59 10.22 13.74
CA GLU A 535 10.66 11.35 13.61
C GLU A 535 11.03 12.24 12.43
N ARG A 536 12.32 12.60 12.30
CA ARG A 536 12.82 13.38 11.17
C ARG A 536 12.62 12.66 9.85
N PHE A 537 13.00 11.39 9.78
CA PHE A 537 12.90 10.61 8.56
C PHE A 537 11.46 10.58 8.00
N ALA A 538 10.45 10.48 8.88
CA ALA A 538 9.05 10.44 8.49
C ALA A 538 8.46 11.81 8.11
N ARG A 539 9.00 12.92 8.67
CA ARG A 539 8.45 14.27 8.50
C ARG A 539 9.18 15.12 7.46
N GLU A 540 10.48 14.93 7.31
CA GLU A 540 11.29 15.66 6.34
C GLU A 540 11.09 15.08 4.92
N ALA A 541 11.61 15.82 3.93
CA ALA A 541 11.67 15.32 2.57
C ALA A 541 12.45 13.99 2.52
N PRO A 542 12.16 13.10 1.54
CA PRO A 542 12.98 11.93 1.31
C PRO A 542 14.47 12.31 1.20
N PRO A 543 15.38 11.51 1.77
CA PRO A 543 16.82 11.73 1.63
C PRO A 543 17.25 11.86 0.16
N GLU A 544 18.30 12.62 -0.13
CA GLU A 544 18.81 12.69 -1.50
C GLU A 544 19.39 11.35 -1.97
N GLY A 545 19.18 11.06 -3.25
CA GLY A 545 19.80 9.89 -3.90
C GLY A 545 19.05 8.59 -3.63
N LEU A 546 17.76 8.65 -3.26
CA LEU A 546 16.91 7.47 -3.33
C LEU A 546 16.84 7.00 -4.78
N PHE A 547 16.72 5.69 -4.98
CA PHE A 547 16.58 5.20 -6.35
C PHE A 547 15.30 5.73 -6.99
N GLY A 548 14.20 5.80 -6.26
CA GLY A 548 12.91 6.32 -6.74
C GLY A 548 12.96 7.73 -7.35
N ASP A 549 13.94 8.57 -6.98
CA ASP A 549 14.10 9.92 -7.52
C ASP A 549 14.53 9.93 -8.99
N ALA A 550 15.17 8.85 -9.45
CA ALA A 550 15.70 8.74 -10.81
C ALA A 550 14.65 8.32 -11.86
N ALA A 551 13.41 8.03 -11.44
CA ALA A 551 12.33 7.60 -12.33
C ALA A 551 11.02 8.35 -12.04
N PRO A 552 10.11 8.46 -13.03
CA PRO A 552 8.78 9.03 -12.79
C PRO A 552 8.04 8.25 -11.69
N THR A 553 7.48 8.96 -10.71
CA THR A 553 6.63 8.37 -9.66
C THR A 553 5.16 8.66 -9.95
N PRO A 554 4.23 7.71 -9.68
CA PRO A 554 2.80 7.94 -9.90
C PRO A 554 2.21 9.06 -9.04
N SER A 555 2.80 9.30 -7.87
CA SER A 555 2.34 10.30 -6.91
C SER A 555 3.47 10.68 -5.94
N PRO A 556 3.67 11.97 -5.62
CA PRO A 556 4.58 12.39 -4.55
C PRO A 556 4.22 11.79 -3.19
N ALA A 557 2.93 11.49 -2.97
CA ALA A 557 2.45 10.88 -1.74
C ALA A 557 2.91 9.43 -1.55
N SER A 558 3.48 8.81 -2.58
CA SER A 558 4.01 7.45 -2.50
C SER A 558 5.25 7.35 -1.61
N ALA A 559 6.11 8.38 -1.63
CA ALA A 559 7.33 8.45 -0.83
C ALA A 559 7.12 9.06 0.57
N ARG A 560 6.31 10.13 0.68
CA ARG A 560 5.94 10.77 1.95
C ARG A 560 4.48 11.20 1.92
N TRP A 561 3.77 10.98 3.02
CA TRP A 561 2.35 11.28 3.10
C TRP A 561 1.96 11.80 4.47
N ILE A 562 0.92 12.62 4.50
CA ILE A 562 0.31 13.16 5.72
C ILE A 562 -1.17 12.76 5.73
N ARG A 563 -1.66 12.26 6.86
CA ARG A 563 -3.09 12.07 7.12
C ARG A 563 -3.51 12.93 8.29
N VAL A 564 -4.64 13.61 8.13
CA VAL A 564 -5.23 14.41 9.19
C VAL A 564 -6.64 13.90 9.43
N MET A 565 -6.85 13.26 10.59
CA MET A 565 -8.15 12.67 10.94
C MET A 565 -8.72 13.30 12.19
N THR A 566 -10.04 13.49 12.21
CA THR A 566 -10.74 13.94 13.42
C THR A 566 -10.89 12.79 14.41
N ALA A 567 -10.91 13.10 15.70
CA ALA A 567 -11.18 12.08 16.71
C ALA A 567 -12.59 11.48 16.58
N LYS A 568 -13.53 12.22 15.99
CA LYS A 568 -14.88 11.71 15.67
C LYS A 568 -14.81 10.56 14.66
N ASP A 569 -14.06 10.74 13.57
CA ASP A 569 -13.97 9.72 12.53
C ASP A 569 -13.17 8.51 13.01
N LEU A 570 -12.07 8.74 13.73
CA LEU A 570 -11.30 7.67 14.38
C LEU A 570 -12.16 6.88 15.39
N ARG A 571 -12.92 7.58 16.25
CA ARG A 571 -13.82 6.94 17.21
C ARG A 571 -14.88 6.09 16.53
N GLY A 572 -15.49 6.59 15.45
CA GLY A 572 -16.47 5.82 14.67
C GLY A 572 -15.91 4.54 14.05
N ARG A 573 -14.59 4.46 13.80
CA ARG A 573 -13.90 3.23 13.37
C ARG A 573 -13.61 2.30 14.54
N VAL A 574 -13.18 2.84 15.69
CA VAL A 574 -12.93 2.07 16.91
C VAL A 574 -14.21 1.40 17.44
N GLU A 575 -15.32 2.12 17.43
CA GLU A 575 -16.64 1.66 17.89
C GLU A 575 -17.17 0.45 17.11
N ARG A 576 -16.67 0.20 15.89
CA ARG A 576 -16.98 -1.02 15.11
C ARG A 576 -16.52 -2.29 15.81
N ARG A 577 -15.46 -2.18 16.63
CA ARG A 577 -14.91 -3.29 17.43
C ARG A 577 -15.36 -3.20 18.88
N LYS A 578 -15.26 -2.03 19.49
CA LYS A 578 -15.65 -1.79 20.88
C LYS A 578 -15.84 -0.30 21.15
N ASP A 579 -16.96 0.07 21.77
CA ASP A 579 -17.13 1.41 22.32
C ASP A 579 -16.27 1.58 23.58
N ILE A 580 -15.25 2.44 23.49
CA ILE A 580 -14.36 2.81 24.60
C ILE A 580 -14.59 4.25 25.10
N GLY A 581 -15.69 4.87 24.68
CA GLY A 581 -16.03 6.26 24.96
C GLY A 581 -15.14 7.27 24.22
N PRO A 582 -15.20 8.56 24.62
CA PRO A 582 -14.29 9.59 24.13
C PRO A 582 -12.82 9.15 24.16
N LEU A 583 -12.13 9.37 23.05
CA LEU A 583 -10.73 8.96 22.87
C LEU A 583 -9.83 9.85 23.72
N ARG A 584 -8.90 9.25 24.45
CA ARG A 584 -7.93 9.93 25.31
C ARG A 584 -6.59 10.02 24.61
N HIS A 585 -6.00 8.91 24.24
CA HIS A 585 -4.67 8.86 23.60
C HIS A 585 -4.57 7.67 22.65
N ILE A 586 -3.61 7.74 21.72
CA ILE A 586 -3.17 6.64 20.87
C ILE A 586 -1.69 6.38 21.15
N ARG A 587 -1.32 5.13 21.39
CA ARG A 587 0.04 4.69 21.72
C ARG A 587 0.53 3.71 20.67
N VAL A 588 1.81 3.80 20.30
CA VAL A 588 2.47 2.77 19.49
C VAL A 588 3.01 1.71 20.45
N ALA A 589 2.46 0.50 20.42
CA ALA A 589 2.90 -0.55 21.35
C ALA A 589 4.14 -1.29 20.85
N ALA A 590 4.34 -1.36 19.53
CA ALA A 590 5.52 -2.00 18.95
C ALA A 590 5.85 -1.51 17.55
N ARG A 591 7.15 -1.52 17.21
CA ARG A 591 7.72 -1.22 15.90
C ARG A 591 8.69 -2.34 15.46
N SER A 592 8.96 -2.44 14.16
CA SER A 592 10.10 -3.19 13.61
C SER A 592 11.41 -2.43 13.83
N ALA A 593 12.55 -3.05 13.55
CA ALA A 593 13.84 -2.37 13.61
C ALA A 593 13.93 -1.21 12.59
N THR A 594 13.15 -1.27 11.51
CA THR A 594 13.04 -0.19 10.52
C THR A 594 12.01 0.88 10.91
N GLY A 595 11.38 0.78 12.08
CA GLY A 595 10.45 1.79 12.60
C GLY A 595 9.01 1.63 12.14
N ARG A 596 8.67 0.60 11.34
CA ARG A 596 7.29 0.31 10.95
C ARG A 596 6.48 -0.12 12.15
N VAL A 597 5.34 0.50 12.36
CA VAL A 597 4.40 0.20 13.45
C VAL A 597 3.81 -1.19 13.23
N LYS A 598 3.96 -2.04 14.25
CA LYS A 598 3.40 -3.40 14.30
C LYS A 598 2.16 -3.47 15.17
N GLU A 599 2.05 -2.57 16.15
CA GLU A 599 0.95 -2.57 17.09
C GLU A 599 0.63 -1.15 17.56
N ILE A 600 -0.66 -0.83 17.64
CA ILE A 600 -1.16 0.38 18.28
C ILE A 600 -2.21 0.04 19.33
N GLU A 601 -2.24 0.84 20.40
CA GLU A 601 -3.27 0.81 21.42
C GLU A 601 -4.02 2.14 21.42
N ILE A 602 -5.34 2.10 21.28
CA ILE A 602 -6.21 3.27 21.37
C ILE A 602 -6.93 3.23 22.71
N VAL A 603 -6.74 4.29 23.50
CA VAL A 603 -7.28 4.42 24.86
C VAL A 603 -8.40 5.45 24.85
N GLY A 604 -9.55 5.08 25.40
CA GLY A 604 -10.69 5.96 25.63
C GLY A 604 -11.04 6.03 27.12
N SER A 605 -11.99 6.90 27.44
CA SER A 605 -12.44 7.12 28.84
C SER A 605 -13.05 5.88 29.52
N ARG A 606 -13.47 4.87 28.76
CA ARG A 606 -14.13 3.64 29.28
C ARG A 606 -13.39 2.35 28.95
N GLY A 607 -12.20 2.42 28.35
CA GLY A 607 -11.44 1.23 28.01
C GLY A 607 -10.37 1.48 26.95
N ARG A 608 -9.82 0.39 26.42
CA ARG A 608 -8.80 0.42 25.37
C ARG A 608 -8.99 -0.72 24.37
N VAL A 609 -8.43 -0.57 23.18
CA VAL A 609 -8.42 -1.57 22.10
C VAL A 609 -7.04 -1.61 21.46
N THR A 610 -6.55 -2.82 21.20
CA THR A 610 -5.25 -3.07 20.58
C THR A 610 -5.44 -3.60 19.15
N TYR A 611 -4.66 -3.04 18.22
CA TYR A 611 -4.63 -3.42 16.81
C TYR A 611 -3.23 -3.91 16.46
N VAL A 612 -3.12 -5.19 16.08
CA VAL A 612 -1.85 -5.88 15.82
C VAL A 612 -1.76 -6.23 14.33
N GLY A 613 -0.64 -5.86 13.71
CA GLY A 613 -0.37 -6.10 12.30
C GLY A 613 -0.95 -5.04 11.38
N ARG A 614 -0.43 -5.02 10.16
CA ARG A 614 -0.76 -4.00 9.14
C ARG A 614 -2.26 -3.90 8.88
N GLY A 615 -2.94 -5.03 8.69
CA GLY A 615 -4.37 -5.07 8.35
C GLY A 615 -5.24 -4.43 9.43
N GLU A 616 -4.99 -4.76 10.70
CA GLU A 616 -5.72 -4.21 11.84
C GLU A 616 -5.45 -2.71 12.01
N ILE A 617 -4.18 -2.28 11.91
CA ILE A 617 -3.80 -0.85 11.99
C ILE A 617 -4.47 -0.06 10.86
N GLN A 618 -4.44 -0.59 9.64
CA GLN A 618 -5.10 0.00 8.48
C GLN A 618 -6.61 0.09 8.70
N SER A 619 -7.25 -0.94 9.25
CA SER A 619 -8.70 -0.97 9.50
C SER A 619 -9.22 0.15 10.40
N VAL A 620 -8.36 0.73 11.24
CA VAL A 620 -8.75 1.79 12.18
C VAL A 620 -8.21 3.17 11.78
N LEU A 621 -6.99 3.27 11.25
CA LEU A 621 -6.42 4.57 10.87
C LEU A 621 -6.88 5.04 9.50
N SER A 622 -6.94 4.15 8.51
CA SER A 622 -7.33 4.48 7.13
C SER A 622 -7.76 3.20 6.38
N PRO A 623 -8.99 2.70 6.63
CA PRO A 623 -9.48 1.45 6.03
C PRO A 623 -9.25 1.40 4.52
N GLY A 624 -8.66 0.31 4.03
CA GLY A 624 -8.42 0.10 2.59
C GLY A 624 -7.37 1.03 1.93
N SER A 625 -6.86 2.05 2.63
CA SER A 625 -6.07 3.12 2.01
C SER A 625 -4.83 3.59 2.78
N LEU A 626 -4.50 2.98 3.93
CA LEU A 626 -3.25 3.29 4.63
C LEU A 626 -2.05 2.93 3.73
N ARG A 627 -1.23 3.93 3.41
CA ARG A 627 -0.07 3.78 2.50
C ARG A 627 0.96 2.81 3.05
N SER A 628 1.44 3.03 4.27
CA SER A 628 2.39 2.14 4.95
C SER A 628 2.19 2.17 6.46
N THR A 629 2.86 1.27 7.17
CA THR A 629 2.99 1.33 8.63
C THR A 629 4.26 2.07 9.08
N LEU A 630 5.04 2.65 8.16
CA LEU A 630 6.19 3.48 8.53
C LEU A 630 5.70 4.91 8.78
N PHE A 631 5.24 5.19 10.00
CA PHE A 631 4.71 6.50 10.36
C PHE A 631 4.99 6.90 11.81
N VAL A 632 4.83 8.19 12.08
CA VAL A 632 4.84 8.81 13.40
C VAL A 632 3.54 9.58 13.65
N LEU A 633 3.18 9.75 14.92
CA LEU A 633 1.88 10.28 15.35
C LEU A 633 2.05 11.62 16.07
N GLN A 634 1.22 12.61 15.72
CA GLN A 634 0.99 13.82 16.52
C GLN A 634 -0.48 13.90 16.93
N PRO A 635 -0.81 13.48 18.16
CA PRO A 635 -2.12 13.72 18.71
C PRO A 635 -2.26 15.18 19.14
N LEU A 636 -3.44 15.76 18.91
CA LEU A 636 -3.85 17.08 19.37
C LEU A 636 -5.10 16.93 20.26
N TYR A 637 -5.11 17.61 21.40
CA TYR A 637 -6.13 17.44 22.42
C TYR A 637 -7.01 18.68 22.57
N ASP A 638 -8.27 18.45 22.95
CA ASP A 638 -9.17 19.45 23.51
C ASP A 638 -9.42 19.06 24.98
N GLY A 639 -8.78 19.79 25.88
CA GLY A 639 -8.61 19.37 27.26
C GLY A 639 -7.94 18.00 27.36
N LYS A 640 -8.66 17.03 27.92
CA LYS A 640 -8.19 15.64 28.11
C LYS A 640 -8.61 14.68 26.99
N ASP A 641 -9.40 15.13 26.03
CA ASP A 641 -9.92 14.30 24.93
C ASP A 641 -9.10 14.55 23.66
N LEU A 642 -8.81 13.49 22.90
CA LEU A 642 -8.23 13.60 21.58
C LEU A 642 -9.21 14.36 20.68
N ALA A 643 -8.73 15.39 19.98
CA ALA A 643 -9.52 16.18 19.04
C ALA A 643 -9.16 15.84 17.58
N ARG A 644 -7.86 15.70 17.30
CA ARG A 644 -7.33 15.41 15.96
C ARG A 644 -6.07 14.57 16.07
N LEU A 645 -5.84 13.73 15.07
CA LEU A 645 -4.61 12.97 14.92
C LEU A 645 -3.99 13.33 13.57
N VAL A 646 -2.74 13.77 13.60
CA VAL A 646 -1.92 13.95 12.40
C VAL A 646 -0.92 12.79 12.33
N VAL A 647 -0.83 12.17 11.16
CA VAL A 647 0.05 11.03 10.90
C VAL A 647 0.96 11.39 9.74
N TRP A 648 2.28 11.37 9.96
CA TRP A 648 3.28 11.51 8.90
C TRP A 648 3.86 10.14 8.63
N GLY A 649 3.90 9.73 7.37
CA GLY A 649 4.47 8.45 7.00
C GLY A 649 5.29 8.49 5.74
N ALA A 650 6.03 7.40 5.55
CA ALA A 650 6.97 7.20 4.47
C ALA A 650 6.68 5.89 3.73
N GLY A 651 6.82 5.92 2.41
CA GLY A 651 6.61 4.76 1.55
C GLY A 651 5.16 4.32 1.42
N THR A 652 4.93 3.39 0.48
CA THR A 652 3.63 2.82 0.13
C THR A 652 3.74 1.32 -0.13
N GLY A 653 2.93 0.53 0.58
CA GLY A 653 2.93 -0.92 0.58
C GLY A 653 3.71 -1.52 1.77
N SER A 654 3.98 -2.83 1.72
CA SER A 654 4.49 -3.61 2.87
C SER A 654 5.92 -3.26 3.29
N GLY A 655 6.73 -2.73 2.37
CA GLY A 655 8.16 -2.55 2.55
C GLY A 655 8.97 -3.82 2.26
N LEU A 656 8.34 -4.97 2.03
CA LEU A 656 9.05 -6.24 1.81
C LEU A 656 9.42 -6.44 0.33
N GLY A 657 10.63 -6.94 0.09
CA GLY A 657 11.12 -7.31 -1.23
C GLY A 657 11.34 -6.11 -2.16
N LEU A 658 10.82 -6.17 -3.39
CA LEU A 658 11.10 -5.18 -4.44
C LEU A 658 10.22 -3.92 -4.30
N PRO A 659 10.77 -2.72 -4.05
CA PRO A 659 10.08 -1.46 -4.31
C PRO A 659 10.04 -1.20 -5.82
N ARG A 660 8.84 -0.97 -6.38
CA ARG A 660 8.64 -0.71 -7.82
C ARG A 660 9.30 0.60 -8.25
N ALA A 661 9.17 1.66 -7.44
CA ALA A 661 9.86 2.93 -7.65
C ALA A 661 11.39 2.76 -7.61
N GLY A 662 11.92 2.05 -6.62
CA GLY A 662 13.34 1.76 -6.52
C GLY A 662 13.89 0.91 -7.68
N ALA A 663 13.11 -0.04 -8.19
CA ALA A 663 13.48 -0.83 -9.37
C ALA A 663 13.55 0.03 -10.64
N ALA A 664 12.53 0.86 -10.88
CA ALA A 664 12.51 1.81 -12.00
C ALA A 664 13.69 2.79 -11.93
N GLY A 665 13.94 3.31 -10.73
CA GLY A 665 15.04 4.21 -10.44
C GLY A 665 16.42 3.64 -10.70
N GLN A 666 16.71 2.45 -10.18
CA GLN A 666 17.97 1.76 -10.45
C GLN A 666 18.19 1.51 -11.93
N ALA A 667 17.14 1.12 -12.65
CA ALA A 667 17.20 0.92 -14.10
C ALA A 667 17.47 2.24 -14.84
N ALA A 668 16.90 3.35 -14.38
CA ALA A 668 17.13 4.68 -14.96
C ALA A 668 18.58 5.15 -14.76
N LEU A 669 19.21 4.73 -13.67
CA LEU A 669 20.64 4.89 -13.41
C LEU A 669 21.52 3.87 -14.17
N GLY A 670 20.96 3.09 -15.10
CA GLY A 670 21.70 2.14 -15.94
C GLY A 670 22.07 0.82 -15.26
N ARG A 671 21.53 0.51 -14.07
CA ARG A 671 21.82 -0.77 -13.41
C ARG A 671 21.09 -1.92 -14.13
N PRO A 672 21.79 -3.04 -14.42
CA PRO A 672 21.15 -4.19 -15.06
C PRO A 672 20.20 -4.90 -14.09
N TRP A 673 19.14 -5.51 -14.61
CA TRP A 673 18.05 -6.11 -13.86
C TRP A 673 18.52 -7.16 -12.84
N ARG A 674 19.58 -7.93 -13.15
CA ARG A 674 20.18 -8.90 -12.22
C ARG A 674 20.75 -8.21 -10.98
N SER A 675 21.38 -7.04 -11.15
CA SER A 675 21.89 -6.23 -10.04
C SER A 675 20.76 -5.59 -9.24
N ILE A 676 19.65 -5.22 -9.90
CA ILE A 676 18.44 -4.74 -9.22
C ILE A 676 17.90 -5.84 -8.30
N LEU A 677 17.69 -7.05 -8.82
CA LEU A 677 17.23 -8.18 -8.01
C LEU A 677 18.21 -8.52 -6.89
N LYS A 678 19.52 -8.54 -7.16
CA LYS A 678 20.54 -8.82 -6.13
C LYS A 678 20.53 -7.78 -4.99
N THR A 679 20.12 -6.54 -5.27
CA THR A 679 19.99 -5.49 -4.26
C THR A 679 18.88 -5.84 -3.25
N TYR A 680 17.68 -6.21 -3.73
CA TYR A 680 16.51 -6.43 -2.86
C TYR A 680 16.33 -7.88 -2.40
N PHE A 681 16.95 -8.82 -3.11
CA PHE A 681 16.90 -10.25 -2.84
C PHE A 681 18.32 -10.83 -2.73
N PRO A 682 19.16 -10.35 -1.79
CA PRO A 682 20.58 -10.69 -1.74
C PRO A 682 20.87 -12.18 -1.54
N ARG A 683 19.95 -12.93 -0.93
CA ARG A 683 20.05 -14.38 -0.69
C ARG A 683 19.53 -15.25 -1.83
N HIS A 684 18.90 -14.63 -2.82
CA HIS A 684 18.23 -15.34 -3.89
C HIS A 684 19.12 -15.48 -5.11
N GLU A 685 18.93 -16.59 -5.82
CA GLU A 685 19.58 -16.85 -7.10
C GLU A 685 18.53 -16.83 -8.21
N VAL A 686 18.87 -16.23 -9.35
CA VAL A 686 18.01 -16.32 -10.52
C VAL A 686 18.31 -17.64 -11.24
N ARG A 687 17.28 -18.45 -11.44
CA ARG A 687 17.36 -19.74 -12.12
C ARG A 687 16.31 -19.83 -13.22
N ASP A 688 16.64 -20.63 -14.23
CA ASP A 688 15.67 -21.08 -15.23
C ASP A 688 14.82 -22.20 -14.63
N LEU A 689 13.50 -22.06 -14.72
CA LEU A 689 12.52 -23.07 -14.29
C LEU A 689 12.70 -24.42 -15.02
N ASP A 690 13.29 -24.43 -16.21
CA ASP A 690 13.36 -25.61 -17.09
C ASP A 690 14.62 -26.46 -16.90
N HIS A 691 15.62 -25.91 -16.21
CA HIS A 691 16.93 -26.52 -16.03
C HIS A 691 17.37 -26.40 -14.56
N PRO A 692 16.76 -27.15 -13.62
CA PRO A 692 17.25 -27.16 -12.25
C PRO A 692 18.68 -27.71 -12.22
N PRO A 693 19.65 -27.04 -11.56
CA PRO A 693 20.98 -27.61 -11.41
C PRO A 693 20.88 -28.94 -10.67
N VAL A 694 21.63 -29.93 -11.14
CA VAL A 694 21.75 -31.23 -10.48
C VAL A 694 22.19 -30.96 -9.03
N PRO A 695 21.47 -31.47 -8.01
CA PRO A 695 21.86 -31.25 -6.62
C PRO A 695 23.29 -31.78 -6.45
N ALA A 696 24.21 -30.94 -5.96
CA ALA A 696 25.43 -31.44 -5.36
C ALA A 696 25.00 -32.39 -4.25
N ALA A 697 25.48 -33.63 -4.29
CA ALA A 697 25.13 -34.67 -3.34
C ALA A 697 25.53 -34.23 -1.92
N ALA A 698 24.61 -33.60 -1.19
CA ALA A 698 24.78 -33.23 0.20
C ALA A 698 23.77 -34.00 1.03
N ALA A 699 24.33 -34.89 1.85
CA ALA A 699 23.79 -35.59 3.01
C ALA A 699 22.30 -35.37 3.32
N ARG A 700 21.55 -36.48 3.29
CA ARG A 700 20.25 -36.62 3.95
C ARG A 700 20.37 -36.22 5.42
N SER A 701 20.02 -34.98 5.77
CA SER A 701 19.65 -34.63 7.13
C SER A 701 18.13 -34.68 7.23
N LYS A 702 17.62 -35.57 8.09
CA LYS A 702 16.22 -35.59 8.49
C LYS A 702 16.01 -34.46 9.50
N SER A 703 15.45 -33.32 9.10
CA SER A 703 14.81 -32.42 10.06
C SER A 703 13.68 -31.60 9.41
N ALA A 704 12.57 -31.53 10.16
CA ALA A 704 11.38 -30.68 10.03
C ALA A 704 10.64 -30.67 8.68
N VAL A 705 9.74 -31.64 8.50
CA VAL A 705 8.63 -31.57 7.54
C VAL A 705 7.60 -30.57 8.07
N GLY A 706 7.55 -29.37 7.50
CA GLY A 706 6.43 -28.44 7.66
C GLY A 706 5.21 -28.89 6.84
N PRO A 707 3.97 -28.56 7.25
CA PRO A 707 2.78 -29.08 6.60
C PRO A 707 2.52 -28.35 5.27
N TYR A 708 2.25 -29.12 4.22
CA TYR A 708 1.82 -28.70 2.87
C TYR A 708 2.87 -28.06 1.95
N GLN A 709 3.63 -28.92 1.27
CA GLN A 709 4.25 -28.60 -0.02
C GLN A 709 3.53 -29.40 -1.12
N ARG A 710 2.87 -28.73 -2.07
CA ARG A 710 2.99 -29.20 -3.46
C ARG A 710 4.40 -28.82 -3.87
N THR A 711 5.38 -29.66 -3.56
CA THR A 711 6.67 -29.56 -4.23
C THR A 711 6.34 -29.59 -5.71
N LEU A 712 6.67 -28.52 -6.43
CA LEU A 712 6.76 -28.58 -7.87
C LEU A 712 7.89 -29.58 -8.19
N ASN A 713 7.57 -30.87 -8.14
CA ASN A 713 8.46 -31.95 -8.54
C ASN A 713 8.40 -31.98 -10.07
N PHE A 714 9.23 -31.16 -10.70
CA PHE A 714 9.30 -30.97 -12.15
C PHE A 714 9.98 -32.13 -12.90
N ARG A 715 9.86 -33.38 -12.41
CA ARG A 715 10.18 -34.52 -13.26
C ARG A 715 9.06 -34.63 -14.31
N ARG A 716 9.45 -34.53 -15.59
CA ARG A 716 8.59 -34.84 -16.74
C ARG A 716 7.69 -36.04 -16.39
N PRO A 717 6.36 -35.97 -16.61
CA PRO A 717 5.60 -37.20 -16.67
C PRO A 717 6.26 -38.08 -17.74
N LYS A 718 6.71 -39.27 -17.35
CA LYS A 718 7.11 -40.26 -18.35
C LYS A 718 5.85 -40.53 -19.18
N LYS A 719 6.04 -40.46 -20.51
CA LYS A 719 5.03 -40.66 -21.55
C LYS A 719 4.10 -41.82 -21.25
#